data_AF-A0A1I8M9J8-F1
#
_entry.id   AF-A0A1I8M9J8-F1
#
_cell.length_a   1.000
_cell.length_b   1.000
_cell.length_c   1.000
_cell.angle_alpha   90.00
_cell.angle_beta   90.00
_cell.angle_gamma   90.00
#
_symmetry.space_group_name_H-M   'P 1'
#
loop_
_entity.id
_entity.type
_entity.pdbx_description
1 polymer ?
#
loop_
_entity_poly.entity_id
_entity_poly.type
_entity_poly.pdbx_seq_one_letter_code
_entity_poly.pdbx_strand_id
1 'polypeptide(L)'
;MQEEIERQNEQLEEFTQQIEENVQKRHHEEEAVRQLKEEFEKRALITKQQKTQYNKRMSELENMQELERNIRKWADDVEDEVKNAKRIVSRDAQLQQQLSEEKKKSDLLFYHLDVEVRKSERELEMVHNEVKDMEEVMDVLNMSVANANADLEALETEHKRLTQAWSEVIVAIALRDRILYQVQEAINKEREAIKLNTAGIQAIKKQIRKELELNEKLETFKKRLSDDYTLLRRECKTQSDILTGLEEKLIEIPILLEQTEKDLKEAKVEGTNLDTEIRRIQIKIDKLNNQKYLNEENILKLAQEQLITDKASEYRLKLLNNSQEERRTMELNLSQAQNQLAETLLEMERHKADNFRNSQENEKLNEKLLRLEHQADCMASELKQLETQIEIKMKRMDKLNSQLDELVRSNEGQEISPTEMKIKQMEKSIQALDQQIRDYQQFWIMLQNHFVILSQKRSDQMNQIQITRKQLSIIKQKSLKLDQDLEQTENITKELNREIQIYQSKLELLNARVAKKRQQHETIENECEQEHGELVEKLKDQEMRVLQLEDDINELQSDIEHYKDLVLDKHRESLSWETKYKLIEETLRWRKEEGALDSELGTMRTEIHRMQIRHQQLRRAQGKLIQDLDHCVMHREHISATASSKQTLEQSKPSKVRRNTTTIQYKINDLRNKLKQMQTEISLLSDQQIRQLQNDYRCLEDDTKRLRALIEQETKENSKLKADIEVGLLQKHQNLENIVRKQNRAKSYRRLNGSTQPFKLPRSEATILSQMQKQMEMNDQLMEVLQVLSTDHPERQIYFSKLLQI
;
A
#
# COMPACT_ATOMS: atom_id res chain seq x y z
N MET A 1 -76.75 -215.55 124.91
CA MET A 1 -75.37 -215.50 124.38
C MET A 1 -75.32 -215.61 122.84
N GLN A 2 -76.45 -215.72 122.13
CA GLN A 2 -76.50 -215.66 120.66
C GLN A 2 -77.06 -214.32 120.14
N GLU A 3 -77.84 -213.58 120.94
CA GLU A 3 -78.36 -212.24 120.57
C GLU A 3 -77.36 -211.08 120.76
N GLU A 4 -76.21 -211.29 121.40
CA GLU A 4 -75.24 -210.21 121.67
C GLU A 4 -74.19 -210.02 120.55
N ILE A 5 -74.00 -211.04 119.69
CA ILE A 5 -72.95 -211.04 118.65
C ILE A 5 -73.45 -210.46 117.33
N GLU A 6 -74.72 -210.72 116.96
CA GLU A 6 -75.31 -210.15 115.73
C GLU A 6 -75.40 -208.62 115.80
N ARG A 7 -75.71 -208.08 116.99
CA ARG A 7 -75.81 -206.63 117.19
C ARG A 7 -74.46 -205.90 117.10
N GLN A 8 -73.34 -206.59 117.37
CA GLN A 8 -72.00 -206.02 117.24
C GLN A 8 -71.47 -206.08 115.80
N ASN A 9 -71.92 -207.05 115.00
CA ASN A 9 -71.53 -207.13 113.59
C ASN A 9 -72.22 -206.08 112.71
N GLU A 10 -73.49 -205.77 112.94
CA GLU A 10 -74.18 -204.70 112.19
C GLU A 10 -73.56 -203.30 112.44
N GLN A 11 -73.10 -203.02 113.67
CA GLN A 11 -72.45 -201.73 113.98
C GLN A 11 -71.08 -201.58 113.32
N LEU A 12 -70.35 -202.69 113.11
CA LEU A 12 -69.06 -202.66 112.42
C LEU A 12 -69.22 -202.39 110.92
N GLU A 13 -70.24 -202.95 110.27
CA GLU A 13 -70.53 -202.63 108.87
C GLU A 13 -70.90 -201.15 108.67
N GLU A 14 -71.67 -200.57 109.60
CA GLU A 14 -72.06 -199.16 109.56
C GLU A 14 -70.84 -198.21 109.69
N PHE A 15 -69.85 -198.56 110.54
CA PHE A 15 -68.62 -197.78 110.65
C PHE A 15 -67.70 -197.93 109.43
N THR A 16 -67.70 -199.09 108.77
CA THR A 16 -66.84 -199.32 107.60
C THR A 16 -67.30 -198.47 106.41
N GLN A 17 -68.62 -198.34 106.21
CA GLN A 17 -69.21 -197.49 105.16
C GLN A 17 -68.93 -195.99 105.38
N GLN A 18 -69.00 -195.51 106.63
CA GLN A 18 -68.74 -194.10 106.93
C GLN A 18 -67.26 -193.71 106.72
N ILE A 19 -66.33 -194.66 106.86
CA ILE A 19 -64.91 -194.42 106.60
C ILE A 19 -64.65 -194.28 105.09
N GLU A 20 -65.26 -195.13 104.26
CA GLU A 20 -65.10 -195.04 102.80
C GLU A 20 -65.64 -193.74 102.22
N GLU A 21 -66.81 -193.25 102.67
CA GLU A 21 -67.36 -191.96 102.23
C GLU A 21 -66.42 -190.78 102.58
N ASN A 22 -65.82 -190.79 103.78
CA ASN A 22 -64.94 -189.70 104.21
C ASN A 22 -63.61 -189.68 103.46
N VAL A 23 -63.07 -190.84 103.08
CA VAL A 23 -61.85 -190.92 102.27
C VAL A 23 -62.09 -190.36 100.87
N GLN A 24 -63.25 -190.65 100.25
CA GLN A 24 -63.60 -190.11 98.94
C GLN A 24 -63.77 -188.57 98.97
N LYS A 25 -64.41 -188.02 100.01
CA LYS A 25 -64.54 -186.57 100.18
C LYS A 25 -63.19 -185.87 100.32
N ARG A 26 -62.27 -186.44 101.12
CA ARG A 26 -60.92 -185.88 101.30
C ARG A 26 -60.13 -185.86 99.98
N HIS A 27 -60.21 -186.93 99.20
CA HIS A 27 -59.49 -187.01 97.93
C HIS A 27 -60.00 -185.97 96.91
N HIS A 28 -61.31 -185.70 96.88
CA HIS A 28 -61.90 -184.70 96.00
C HIS A 28 -61.48 -183.27 96.38
N GLU A 29 -61.43 -182.95 97.68
CA GLU A 29 -60.98 -181.63 98.16
C GLU A 29 -59.48 -181.39 97.91
N GLU A 30 -58.63 -182.41 98.10
CA GLU A 30 -57.19 -182.30 97.81
C GLU A 30 -56.90 -182.03 96.33
N GLU A 31 -57.70 -182.60 95.43
CA GLU A 31 -57.56 -182.40 93.98
C GLU A 31 -58.04 -181.00 93.55
N ALA A 32 -59.11 -180.48 94.15
CA ALA A 32 -59.59 -179.12 93.94
C ALA A 32 -58.57 -178.05 94.40
N VAL A 33 -57.90 -178.26 95.55
CA VAL A 33 -56.86 -177.34 96.05
C VAL A 33 -55.64 -177.32 95.12
N ARG A 34 -55.27 -178.46 94.53
CA ARG A 34 -54.15 -178.52 93.57
C ARG A 34 -54.42 -177.69 92.32
N GLN A 35 -55.63 -177.77 91.76
CA GLN A 35 -56.04 -176.97 90.60
C GLN A 35 -56.01 -175.46 90.89
N LEU A 36 -56.53 -175.04 92.05
CA LEU A 36 -56.52 -173.63 92.47
C LEU A 36 -55.10 -173.06 92.63
N LYS A 37 -54.13 -173.85 93.12
CA LYS A 37 -52.74 -173.39 93.21
C LYS A 37 -52.10 -173.16 91.84
N GLU A 38 -52.31 -174.06 90.88
CA GLU A 38 -51.82 -173.86 89.51
C GLU A 38 -52.43 -172.62 88.83
N GLU A 39 -53.72 -172.36 89.06
CA GLU A 39 -54.37 -171.15 88.54
C GLU A 39 -53.80 -169.86 89.14
N PHE A 40 -53.52 -169.86 90.45
CA PHE A 40 -52.93 -168.71 91.12
C PHE A 40 -51.52 -168.39 90.60
N GLU A 41 -50.65 -169.40 90.44
CA GLU A 41 -49.31 -169.20 89.88
C GLU A 41 -49.35 -168.65 88.45
N LYS A 42 -50.25 -169.17 87.60
CA LYS A 42 -50.46 -168.64 86.23
C LYS A 42 -50.89 -167.18 86.25
N ARG A 43 -51.82 -166.79 87.12
CA ARG A 43 -52.26 -165.38 87.25
C ARG A 43 -51.14 -164.46 87.76
N ALA A 44 -50.37 -164.91 88.75
CA ALA A 44 -49.25 -164.13 89.29
C ALA A 44 -48.18 -163.83 88.22
N LEU A 45 -47.89 -164.78 87.33
CA LEU A 45 -46.95 -164.59 86.23
C LEU A 45 -47.45 -163.53 85.22
N ILE A 46 -48.74 -163.57 84.85
CA ILE A 46 -49.36 -162.62 83.93
C ILE A 46 -49.30 -161.19 84.50
N THR A 47 -49.63 -161.01 85.79
CA THR A 47 -49.57 -159.67 86.42
C THR A 47 -48.15 -159.10 86.41
N LYS A 48 -47.12 -159.93 86.62
CA LYS A 48 -45.72 -159.49 86.56
C LYS A 48 -45.32 -159.06 85.14
N GLN A 49 -45.77 -159.78 84.10
CA GLN A 49 -45.54 -159.41 82.70
C GLN A 49 -46.26 -158.12 82.30
N GLN A 50 -47.49 -157.90 82.77
CA GLN A 50 -48.21 -156.65 82.50
C GLN A 50 -47.53 -155.44 83.16
N LYS A 51 -47.01 -155.60 84.39
CA LYS A 51 -46.31 -154.52 85.09
C LYS A 51 -45.00 -154.11 84.41
N THR A 52 -44.26 -155.07 83.85
CA THR A 52 -43.04 -154.76 83.08
C THR A 52 -43.35 -154.10 81.74
N GLN A 53 -44.43 -154.48 81.06
CA GLN A 53 -44.87 -153.79 79.84
C GLN A 53 -45.32 -152.35 80.11
N TYR A 54 -46.07 -152.11 81.19
CA TYR A 54 -46.49 -150.77 81.58
C TYR A 54 -45.29 -149.82 81.80
N ASN A 55 -44.28 -150.26 82.57
CA ASN A 55 -43.10 -149.44 82.83
C ASN A 55 -42.31 -149.11 81.55
N LYS A 56 -42.22 -150.05 80.60
CA LYS A 56 -41.59 -149.80 79.28
C LYS A 56 -42.36 -148.75 78.50
N ARG A 57 -43.69 -148.88 78.40
CA ARG A 57 -44.55 -147.90 77.74
C ARG A 57 -44.46 -146.51 78.38
N MET A 58 -44.27 -146.47 79.71
CA MET A 58 -44.18 -145.20 80.43
C MET A 58 -42.87 -144.47 80.12
N SER A 59 -41.73 -145.18 80.10
CA SER A 59 -40.44 -144.61 79.67
C SER A 59 -40.45 -144.21 78.19
N GLU A 60 -41.11 -144.99 77.32
CA GLU A 60 -41.30 -144.61 75.91
C GLU A 60 -42.11 -143.31 75.78
N LEU A 61 -43.16 -143.12 76.58
CA LEU A 61 -43.94 -141.88 76.56
C LEU A 61 -43.12 -140.68 77.04
N GLU A 62 -42.34 -140.82 78.12
CA GLU A 62 -41.48 -139.75 78.63
C GLU A 62 -40.45 -139.32 77.57
N ASN A 63 -39.80 -140.29 76.90
CA ASN A 63 -38.88 -140.01 75.80
C ASN A 63 -39.59 -139.33 74.61
N MET A 64 -40.81 -139.74 74.28
CA MET A 64 -41.61 -139.12 73.21
C MET A 64 -42.05 -137.70 73.57
N GLN A 65 -42.39 -137.43 74.83
CA GLN A 65 -42.72 -136.08 75.31
C GLN A 65 -41.50 -135.15 75.30
N GLU A 66 -40.32 -135.66 75.66
CA GLU A 66 -39.07 -134.89 75.58
C GLU A 66 -38.69 -134.59 74.12
N LEU A 67 -38.85 -135.57 73.22
CA LEU A 67 -38.66 -135.37 71.78
C LEU A 67 -39.65 -134.35 71.22
N GLU A 68 -40.94 -134.43 71.56
CA GLU A 68 -41.95 -133.45 71.14
C GLU A 68 -41.57 -132.04 71.60
N ARG A 69 -41.12 -131.91 72.85
CA ARG A 69 -40.73 -130.62 73.42
C ARG A 69 -39.47 -130.06 72.74
N ASN A 70 -38.51 -130.91 72.37
CA ASN A 70 -37.33 -130.52 71.61
C ASN A 70 -37.67 -130.13 70.17
N ILE A 71 -38.56 -130.87 69.50
CA ILE A 71 -39.03 -130.54 68.15
C ILE A 71 -39.80 -129.21 68.15
N ARG A 72 -40.64 -128.95 69.15
CA ARG A 72 -41.31 -127.64 69.27
C ARG A 72 -40.31 -126.50 69.43
N LYS A 73 -39.31 -126.65 70.30
CA LYS A 73 -38.24 -125.64 70.44
C LYS A 73 -37.49 -125.42 69.12
N TRP A 74 -37.12 -126.49 68.42
CA TRP A 74 -36.46 -126.35 67.11
C TRP A 74 -37.35 -125.71 66.06
N ALA A 75 -38.66 -125.99 66.07
CA ALA A 75 -39.59 -125.35 65.16
C ALA A 75 -39.72 -123.84 65.46
N ASP A 76 -39.80 -123.46 66.74
CA ASP A 76 -39.83 -122.06 67.16
C ASP A 76 -38.51 -121.35 66.81
N ASP A 77 -37.35 -121.97 67.08
CA ASP A 77 -36.03 -121.43 66.75
C ASP A 77 -35.86 -121.23 65.23
N VAL A 78 -36.29 -122.21 64.41
CA VAL A 78 -36.26 -122.11 62.95
C VAL A 78 -37.24 -121.04 62.45
N GLU A 79 -38.42 -120.90 63.05
CA GLU A 79 -39.37 -119.86 62.68
C GLU A 79 -38.79 -118.46 62.97
N ASP A 80 -38.12 -118.29 64.10
CA ASP A 80 -37.45 -117.04 64.47
C ASP A 80 -36.23 -116.75 63.57
N GLU A 81 -35.44 -117.76 63.21
CA GLU A 81 -34.37 -117.63 62.22
C GLU A 81 -34.93 -117.25 60.84
N VAL A 82 -36.03 -117.86 60.39
CA VAL A 82 -36.68 -117.50 59.12
C VAL A 82 -37.27 -116.10 59.17
N LYS A 83 -37.86 -115.68 60.28
CA LYS A 83 -38.33 -114.28 60.47
C LYS A 83 -37.16 -113.30 60.43
N ASN A 84 -36.04 -113.63 61.07
CA ASN A 84 -34.83 -112.81 61.03
C ASN A 84 -34.22 -112.77 59.62
N ALA A 85 -34.12 -113.90 58.93
CA ALA A 85 -33.66 -113.96 57.54
C ALA A 85 -34.57 -113.15 56.60
N LYS A 86 -35.90 -113.24 56.75
CA LYS A 86 -36.84 -112.41 55.98
C LYS A 86 -36.66 -110.92 56.27
N ARG A 87 -36.41 -110.53 57.53
CA ARG A 87 -36.11 -109.14 57.90
C ARG A 87 -34.79 -108.67 57.29
N ILE A 88 -33.75 -109.50 57.30
CA ILE A 88 -32.45 -109.19 56.68
C ILE A 88 -32.59 -109.06 55.17
N VAL A 89 -33.24 -110.01 54.49
CA VAL A 89 -33.48 -109.93 53.04
C VAL A 89 -34.35 -108.72 52.67
N SER A 90 -35.38 -108.41 53.47
CA SER A 90 -36.17 -107.19 53.26
C SER A 90 -35.35 -105.92 53.45
N ARG A 91 -34.43 -105.91 54.43
CA ARG A 91 -33.54 -104.78 54.69
C ARG A 91 -32.50 -104.63 53.58
N ASP A 92 -31.92 -105.72 53.11
CA ASP A 92 -30.96 -105.75 52.00
C ASP A 92 -31.63 -105.33 50.69
N ALA A 93 -32.86 -105.79 50.43
CA ALA A 93 -33.64 -105.34 49.27
C ALA A 93 -33.92 -103.83 49.33
N GLN A 94 -34.28 -103.29 50.51
CA GLN A 94 -34.45 -101.85 50.72
C GLN A 94 -33.13 -101.09 50.51
N LEU A 95 -32.01 -101.62 51.02
CA LEU A 95 -30.69 -100.99 50.91
C LEU A 95 -30.18 -101.04 49.46
N GLN A 96 -30.43 -102.13 48.74
CA GLN A 96 -30.11 -102.26 47.33
C GLN A 96 -30.97 -101.33 46.46
N GLN A 97 -32.25 -101.16 46.81
CA GLN A 97 -33.10 -100.15 46.18
C GLN A 97 -32.56 -98.73 46.43
N GLN A 98 -32.18 -98.40 47.68
CA GLN A 98 -31.57 -97.11 48.02
C GLN A 98 -30.27 -96.87 47.26
N LEU A 99 -29.37 -97.85 47.21
CA LEU A 99 -28.12 -97.77 46.44
C LEU A 99 -28.37 -97.61 44.93
N SER A 100 -29.38 -98.29 44.38
CA SER A 100 -29.77 -98.12 42.98
C SER A 100 -30.34 -96.72 42.71
N GLU A 101 -31.10 -96.16 43.64
CA GLU A 101 -31.62 -94.78 43.56
C GLU A 101 -30.51 -93.74 43.68
N GLU A 102 -29.55 -93.94 44.60
CA GLU A 102 -28.37 -93.09 44.73
C GLU A 102 -27.46 -93.16 43.50
N LYS A 103 -27.22 -94.35 42.95
CA LYS A 103 -26.48 -94.52 41.70
C LYS A 103 -27.18 -93.82 40.54
N LYS A 104 -28.50 -93.96 40.41
CA LYS A 104 -29.29 -93.26 39.40
C LYS A 104 -29.19 -91.73 39.56
N LYS A 105 -29.21 -91.21 40.79
CA LYS A 105 -28.99 -89.78 41.07
C LYS A 105 -27.58 -89.33 40.67
N SER A 106 -26.57 -90.15 40.97
CA SER A 106 -25.18 -89.88 40.57
C SER A 106 -25.01 -89.88 39.06
N ASP A 107 -25.57 -90.86 38.36
CA ASP A 107 -25.49 -90.97 36.89
C ASP A 107 -26.20 -89.79 36.21
N LEU A 108 -27.35 -89.35 36.75
CA LEU A 108 -28.03 -88.14 36.30
C LEU A 108 -27.19 -86.89 36.51
N LEU A 109 -26.50 -86.78 37.65
CA LEU A 109 -25.59 -85.67 37.92
C LEU A 109 -24.39 -85.67 36.96
N PHE A 110 -23.78 -86.84 36.70
CA PHE A 110 -22.69 -86.96 35.74
C PHE A 110 -23.15 -86.62 34.32
N TYR A 111 -24.33 -87.06 33.90
CA TYR A 111 -24.89 -86.68 32.61
C TYR A 111 -25.12 -85.17 32.53
N HIS A 112 -25.67 -84.57 33.59
CA HIS A 112 -25.86 -83.12 33.62
C HIS A 112 -24.54 -82.36 33.53
N LEU A 113 -23.53 -82.78 34.29
CA LEU A 113 -22.18 -82.21 34.23
C LEU A 113 -21.54 -82.41 32.85
N ASP A 114 -21.68 -83.59 32.21
CA ASP A 114 -21.17 -83.83 30.85
C ASP A 114 -21.85 -82.91 29.83
N VAL A 115 -23.16 -82.70 29.96
CA VAL A 115 -23.91 -81.76 29.11
C VAL A 115 -23.45 -80.32 29.34
N GLU A 116 -23.23 -79.91 30.59
CA GLU A 116 -22.71 -78.58 30.92
C GLU A 116 -21.26 -78.36 30.45
N VAL A 117 -20.39 -79.37 30.58
CA VAL A 117 -19.02 -79.33 30.06
C VAL A 117 -19.05 -79.19 28.55
N ARG A 118 -19.81 -80.03 27.84
CA ARG A 118 -19.95 -79.91 26.37
C ARG A 118 -20.58 -78.60 25.92
N LYS A 119 -21.43 -77.99 26.75
CA LYS A 119 -21.98 -76.66 26.48
C LYS A 119 -20.89 -75.60 26.64
N SER A 120 -20.13 -75.67 27.73
CA SER A 120 -19.01 -74.76 28.01
C SER A 120 -17.88 -74.88 26.98
N GLU A 121 -17.57 -76.09 26.51
CA GLU A 121 -16.59 -76.33 25.43
C GLU A 121 -17.04 -75.70 24.12
N ARG A 122 -18.32 -75.85 23.75
CA ARG A 122 -18.89 -75.18 22.57
C ARG A 122 -18.88 -73.66 22.70
N GLU A 123 -19.21 -73.13 23.88
CA GLU A 123 -19.11 -71.70 24.16
C GLU A 123 -17.65 -71.20 24.06
N LEU A 124 -16.69 -71.96 24.57
CA LEU A 124 -15.28 -71.64 24.48
C LEU A 124 -14.78 -71.68 23.03
N GLU A 125 -15.20 -72.66 22.23
CA GLU A 125 -14.88 -72.74 20.81
C GLU A 125 -15.48 -71.56 20.02
N MET A 126 -16.72 -71.15 20.32
CA MET A 126 -17.32 -69.95 19.73
C MET A 126 -16.52 -68.69 20.08
N VAL A 127 -16.20 -68.49 21.37
CA VAL A 127 -15.41 -67.33 21.81
C VAL A 127 -14.01 -67.35 21.18
N HIS A 128 -13.38 -68.52 21.05
CA HIS A 128 -12.07 -68.64 20.40
C HIS A 128 -12.13 -68.24 18.93
N ASN A 129 -13.17 -68.67 18.20
CA ASN A 129 -13.39 -68.26 16.83
C ASN A 129 -13.67 -66.75 16.72
N GLU A 130 -14.48 -66.18 17.61
CA GLU A 130 -14.72 -64.73 17.67
C GLU A 130 -13.43 -63.93 17.94
N VAL A 131 -12.56 -64.41 18.83
CA VAL A 131 -11.25 -63.79 19.09
C VAL A 131 -10.39 -63.83 17.83
N LYS A 132 -10.34 -64.96 17.12
CA LYS A 132 -9.57 -65.08 15.88
C LYS A 132 -10.10 -64.15 14.79
N ASP A 133 -11.42 -64.08 14.61
CA ASP A 133 -12.04 -63.15 13.66
C ASP A 133 -11.71 -61.69 14.02
N MET A 134 -11.70 -61.36 15.32
CA MET A 134 -11.29 -60.04 15.81
C MET A 134 -9.81 -59.75 15.60
N GLU A 135 -8.92 -60.72 15.76
CA GLU A 135 -7.49 -60.60 15.44
C GLU A 135 -7.28 -60.31 13.94
N GLU A 136 -7.98 -61.02 13.05
CA GLU A 136 -7.92 -60.77 11.61
C GLU A 136 -8.43 -59.37 11.25
N VAL A 137 -9.53 -58.91 11.86
CA VAL A 137 -10.03 -57.54 11.71
C VAL A 137 -9.04 -56.52 12.24
N MET A 138 -8.41 -56.79 13.39
CA MET A 138 -7.41 -55.90 13.98
C MET A 138 -6.16 -55.80 13.10
N ASP A 139 -5.72 -56.88 12.46
CA ASP A 139 -4.61 -56.87 11.52
C ASP A 139 -4.92 -56.05 10.27
N VAL A 140 -6.12 -56.20 9.68
CA VAL A 140 -6.56 -55.38 8.56
C VAL A 140 -6.63 -53.90 8.96
N LEU A 141 -7.15 -53.60 10.15
CA LEU A 141 -7.20 -52.24 10.67
C LEU A 141 -5.80 -51.66 10.89
N ASN A 142 -4.88 -52.44 11.47
CA ASN A 142 -3.49 -52.04 11.68
C ASN A 142 -2.78 -51.78 10.35
N MET A 143 -2.99 -52.63 9.33
CA MET A 143 -2.49 -52.38 7.98
C MET A 143 -3.08 -51.10 7.37
N SER A 144 -4.39 -50.86 7.54
CA SER A 144 -5.04 -49.64 7.08
C SER A 144 -4.48 -48.39 7.77
N VAL A 145 -4.22 -48.46 9.08
CA VAL A 145 -3.61 -47.38 9.87
C VAL A 145 -2.17 -47.14 9.42
N ALA A 146 -1.39 -48.20 9.19
CA ALA A 146 -0.03 -48.08 8.68
C ALA A 146 0.01 -47.44 7.28
N ASN A 147 -0.89 -47.83 6.39
CA ASN A 147 -1.02 -47.22 5.06
C ASN A 147 -1.44 -45.75 5.15
N ALA A 148 -2.42 -45.43 5.99
CA ALA A 148 -2.84 -44.04 6.21
C ALA A 148 -1.70 -43.18 6.79
N ASN A 149 -0.89 -43.73 7.70
CA ASN A 149 0.29 -43.03 8.22
C ASN A 149 1.36 -42.81 7.14
N ALA A 150 1.62 -43.82 6.29
CA ALA A 150 2.54 -43.66 5.16
C ALA A 150 2.05 -42.61 4.17
N ASP A 151 0.74 -42.56 3.88
CA ASP A 151 0.12 -41.53 3.04
C ASP A 151 0.21 -40.14 3.69
N LEU A 152 0.01 -40.04 5.01
CA LEU A 152 0.19 -38.79 5.76
C LEU A 152 1.63 -38.29 5.72
N GLU A 153 2.63 -39.18 5.90
CA GLU A 153 4.05 -38.83 5.76
C GLU A 153 4.37 -38.36 4.33
N ALA A 154 3.85 -39.05 3.31
CA ALA A 154 4.00 -38.65 1.92
C ALA A 154 3.42 -37.25 1.67
N LEU A 155 2.20 -36.98 2.15
CA LEU A 155 1.56 -35.66 2.07
C LEU A 155 2.36 -34.58 2.81
N GLU A 156 2.92 -34.88 3.99
CA GLU A 156 3.75 -33.93 4.73
C GLU A 156 5.04 -33.57 3.96
N THR A 157 5.67 -34.56 3.32
CA THR A 157 6.87 -34.31 2.49
C THR A 157 6.55 -33.46 1.26
N GLU A 158 5.43 -33.72 0.58
CA GLU A 158 4.96 -32.90 -0.55
C GLU A 158 4.58 -31.49 -0.09
N HIS A 159 3.93 -31.33 1.06
CA HIS A 159 3.64 -30.02 1.64
C HIS A 159 4.91 -29.22 1.95
N LYS A 160 5.95 -29.87 2.50
CA LYS A 160 7.27 -29.26 2.72
C LYS A 160 7.92 -28.82 1.41
N ARG A 161 7.91 -29.68 0.39
CA ARG A 161 8.43 -29.36 -0.96
C ARG A 161 7.70 -28.19 -1.60
N LEU A 162 6.36 -28.19 -1.52
CA LEU A 162 5.53 -27.13 -2.06
C LEU A 162 5.81 -25.81 -1.33
N THR A 163 5.90 -25.82 0.00
CA THR A 163 6.24 -24.63 0.80
C THR A 163 7.62 -24.08 0.44
N GLN A 164 8.60 -24.95 0.22
CA GLN A 164 9.93 -24.56 -0.24
C GLN A 164 9.87 -23.94 -1.64
N ALA A 165 9.19 -24.58 -2.59
CA ALA A 165 9.04 -24.06 -3.95
C ALA A 165 8.32 -22.70 -3.97
N TRP A 166 7.26 -22.53 -3.16
CA TRP A 166 6.60 -21.23 -2.98
C TRP A 166 7.54 -20.18 -2.39
N SER A 167 8.37 -20.55 -1.41
CA SER A 167 9.36 -19.65 -0.82
C SER A 167 10.39 -19.20 -1.86
N GLU A 168 10.87 -20.12 -2.71
CA GLU A 168 11.78 -19.80 -3.82
C GLU A 168 11.13 -18.86 -4.84
N VAL A 169 9.86 -19.07 -5.18
CA VAL A 169 9.09 -18.17 -6.06
C VAL A 169 8.94 -16.78 -5.43
N ILE A 170 8.63 -16.69 -4.14
CA ILE A 170 8.53 -15.41 -3.43
C ILE A 170 9.87 -14.66 -3.46
N VAL A 171 10.99 -15.35 -3.21
CA VAL A 171 12.33 -14.77 -3.29
C VAL A 171 12.64 -14.30 -4.72
N ALA A 172 12.28 -15.09 -5.73
CA ALA A 172 12.47 -14.71 -7.13
C ALA A 172 11.64 -13.47 -7.53
N ILE A 173 10.40 -13.36 -7.05
CA ILE A 173 9.55 -12.17 -7.25
C ILE A 173 10.18 -10.96 -6.56
N ALA A 174 10.59 -11.09 -5.30
CA ALA A 174 11.24 -9.99 -4.56
C ALA A 174 12.55 -9.52 -5.22
N LEU A 175 13.36 -10.45 -5.75
CA LEU A 175 14.55 -10.12 -6.53
C LEU A 175 14.20 -9.39 -7.83
N ARG A 176 13.18 -9.85 -8.55
CA ARG A 176 12.70 -9.21 -9.78
C ARG A 176 12.18 -7.81 -9.50
N ASP A 177 11.42 -7.59 -8.44
CA ASP A 177 10.91 -6.29 -8.03
C ASP A 177 12.06 -5.33 -7.65
N ARG A 178 13.08 -5.83 -6.95
CA ARG A 178 14.28 -5.05 -6.66
C ARG A 178 15.03 -4.64 -7.92
N ILE A 179 15.18 -5.55 -8.89
CA ILE A 179 15.81 -5.23 -10.18
C ILE A 179 14.96 -4.21 -10.96
N LEU A 180 13.64 -4.40 -11.00
CA LEU A 180 12.72 -3.46 -11.65
C LEU A 180 12.83 -2.06 -11.02
N TYR A 181 12.89 -1.97 -9.70
CA TYR A 181 13.09 -0.70 -9.00
C TYR A 181 14.43 -0.05 -9.38
N GLN A 182 15.53 -0.81 -9.39
CA GLN A 182 16.85 -0.29 -9.81
C GLN A 182 16.85 0.20 -11.26
N VAL A 183 16.22 -0.53 -12.17
CA VAL A 183 16.07 -0.14 -13.58
C VAL A 183 15.22 1.12 -13.69
N GLN A 184 14.12 1.22 -12.93
CA GLN A 184 13.27 2.40 -12.92
C GLN A 184 14.01 3.63 -12.38
N GLU A 185 14.81 3.47 -11.33
CA GLU A 185 15.64 4.54 -10.78
C GLU A 185 16.70 5.00 -11.78
N ALA A 186 17.35 4.07 -12.50
CA ALA A 186 18.29 4.39 -13.58
C ALA A 186 17.60 5.12 -14.74
N ILE A 187 16.42 4.67 -15.18
CA ILE A 187 15.62 5.36 -16.21
C ILE A 187 15.25 6.78 -15.76
N ASN A 188 14.88 6.96 -14.50
CA ASN A 188 14.55 8.29 -13.96
C ASN A 188 15.77 9.21 -13.97
N LYS A 189 16.95 8.72 -13.54
CA LYS A 189 18.21 9.48 -13.60
C LYS A 189 18.58 9.88 -15.02
N GLU A 190 18.45 8.98 -15.99
CA GLU A 190 18.67 9.30 -17.41
C GLU A 190 17.65 10.30 -17.95
N ARG A 191 16.38 10.19 -17.57
CA ARG A 191 15.35 11.19 -17.93
C ARG A 191 15.67 12.57 -17.37
N GLU A 192 16.16 12.65 -16.13
CA GLU A 192 16.61 13.92 -15.53
C GLU A 192 17.85 14.47 -16.25
N ALA A 193 18.82 13.62 -16.60
CA ALA A 193 19.99 14.00 -17.39
C ALA A 193 19.58 14.52 -18.78
N ILE A 194 18.62 13.88 -19.45
CA ILE A 194 18.06 14.34 -20.74
C ILE A 194 17.37 15.70 -20.56
N LYS A 195 16.57 15.90 -19.50
CA LYS A 195 15.95 17.21 -19.20
C LYS A 195 17.00 18.29 -18.97
N LEU A 196 18.06 17.99 -18.23
CA LEU A 196 19.14 18.94 -17.95
C LEU A 196 19.95 19.27 -19.22
N ASN A 197 20.25 18.26 -20.04
CA ASN A 197 20.92 18.44 -21.33
C ASN A 197 20.06 19.22 -22.33
N THR A 198 18.75 18.95 -22.40
CA THR A 198 17.84 19.69 -23.28
C THR A 198 17.69 21.15 -22.84
N ALA A 199 17.62 21.42 -21.53
CA ALA A 199 17.68 22.78 -20.99
C ALA A 199 19.02 23.46 -21.32
N GLY A 200 20.14 22.75 -21.19
CA GLY A 200 21.47 23.23 -21.60
C GLY A 200 21.55 23.56 -23.08
N ILE A 201 21.02 22.69 -23.95
CA ILE A 201 20.93 22.93 -25.41
C ILE A 201 20.06 24.14 -25.71
N GLN A 202 18.92 24.32 -25.03
CA GLN A 202 18.07 25.50 -25.20
C GLN A 202 18.77 26.79 -24.77
N ALA A 203 19.50 26.76 -23.65
CA ALA A 203 20.30 27.89 -23.18
C ALA A 203 21.41 28.25 -24.19
N ILE A 204 22.14 27.26 -24.70
CA ILE A 204 23.16 27.45 -25.74
C ILE A 204 22.52 27.99 -27.03
N LYS A 205 21.38 27.43 -27.49
CA LYS A 205 20.65 27.96 -28.66
C LYS A 205 20.26 29.43 -28.48
N LYS A 206 19.81 29.82 -27.28
CA LYS A 206 19.49 31.21 -26.95
C LYS A 206 20.74 32.09 -27.00
N GLN A 207 21.88 31.61 -26.50
CA GLN A 207 23.15 32.34 -26.60
C GLN A 207 23.61 32.46 -28.06
N ILE A 208 23.56 31.38 -28.85
CA ILE A 208 23.88 31.41 -30.29
C ILE A 208 23.01 32.44 -31.01
N ARG A 209 21.71 32.52 -30.72
CA ARG A 209 20.84 33.56 -31.32
C ARG A 209 21.31 34.97 -30.97
N LYS A 210 21.66 35.24 -29.71
CA LYS A 210 22.20 36.55 -29.30
C LYS A 210 23.51 36.88 -30.01
N GLU A 211 24.42 35.90 -30.13
CA GLU A 211 25.67 36.07 -30.87
C GLU A 211 25.44 36.27 -32.37
N LEU A 212 24.46 35.58 -32.97
CA LEU A 212 24.06 35.80 -34.36
C LEU A 212 23.47 37.20 -34.58
N GLU A 213 22.58 37.66 -33.70
CA GLU A 213 22.03 39.03 -33.74
C GLU A 213 23.14 40.08 -33.57
N LEU A 214 24.12 39.83 -32.69
CA LEU A 214 25.31 40.69 -32.56
C LEU A 214 26.15 40.65 -33.83
N ASN A 215 26.36 39.48 -34.43
CA ASN A 215 27.12 39.35 -35.67
C ASN A 215 26.42 40.07 -36.83
N GLU A 216 25.10 40.00 -36.96
CA GLU A 216 24.34 40.77 -37.94
C GLU A 216 24.48 42.28 -37.72
N LYS A 217 24.44 42.74 -36.47
CA LYS A 217 24.71 44.16 -36.13
C LYS A 217 26.14 44.56 -36.48
N LEU A 218 27.12 43.71 -36.23
CA LEU A 218 28.52 43.96 -36.59
C LEU A 218 28.72 43.92 -38.11
N GLU A 219 28.07 43.03 -38.85
CA GLU A 219 28.21 42.94 -40.30
C GLU A 219 27.52 44.13 -40.99
N THR A 220 26.37 44.59 -40.47
CA THR A 220 25.74 45.84 -40.94
C THR A 220 26.60 47.05 -40.63
N PHE A 221 27.21 47.12 -39.44
CA PHE A 221 28.17 48.18 -39.09
C PHE A 221 29.41 48.14 -39.98
N LYS A 222 29.97 46.96 -40.24
CA LYS A 222 31.12 46.76 -41.13
C LYS A 222 30.80 47.14 -42.57
N LYS A 223 29.62 46.80 -43.08
CA LYS A 223 29.16 47.26 -44.40
C LYS A 223 29.08 48.79 -44.46
N ARG A 224 28.46 49.42 -43.46
CA ARG A 224 28.43 50.89 -43.36
C ARG A 224 29.83 51.49 -43.33
N LEU A 225 30.72 50.95 -42.50
CA LEU A 225 32.11 51.41 -42.42
C LEU A 225 32.87 51.23 -43.74
N SER A 226 32.60 50.15 -44.46
CA SER A 226 33.16 49.90 -45.80
C SER A 226 32.62 50.90 -46.81
N ASP A 227 31.32 51.18 -46.78
CA ASP A 227 30.69 52.18 -47.66
C ASP A 227 31.28 53.57 -47.38
N ASP A 228 31.37 53.97 -46.10
CA ASP A 228 32.00 55.21 -45.65
C ASP A 228 33.47 55.28 -46.08
N TYR A 229 34.23 54.19 -45.93
CA TYR A 229 35.62 54.11 -46.40
C TYR A 229 35.70 54.29 -47.92
N THR A 230 34.81 53.66 -48.70
CA THR A 230 34.81 53.85 -50.15
C THR A 230 34.41 55.26 -50.56
N LEU A 231 33.50 55.90 -49.83
CA LEU A 231 33.11 57.30 -50.03
C LEU A 231 34.30 58.22 -49.72
N LEU A 232 34.90 58.11 -48.52
CA LEU A 232 36.09 58.89 -48.15
C LEU A 232 37.25 58.67 -49.12
N ARG A 233 37.46 57.44 -49.59
CA ARG A 233 38.50 57.14 -50.58
C ARG A 233 38.23 57.85 -51.92
N ARG A 234 36.97 57.92 -52.36
CA ARG A 234 36.58 58.68 -53.55
C ARG A 234 36.76 60.18 -53.32
N GLU A 235 36.34 60.69 -52.18
CA GLU A 235 36.51 62.10 -51.81
C GLU A 235 37.99 62.49 -51.76
N CYS A 236 38.84 61.71 -51.09
CA CYS A 236 40.29 61.90 -51.10
C CYS A 236 40.86 61.86 -52.51
N LYS A 237 40.37 60.97 -53.38
CA LYS A 237 40.80 60.95 -54.78
C LYS A 237 40.38 62.21 -55.52
N THR A 238 39.13 62.65 -55.38
CA THR A 238 38.67 63.92 -55.98
C THR A 238 39.46 65.12 -55.45
N GLN A 239 39.76 65.18 -54.16
CA GLN A 239 40.58 66.24 -53.56
C GLN A 239 42.03 66.17 -54.06
N SER A 240 42.58 64.97 -54.23
CA SER A 240 43.89 64.77 -54.87
C SER A 240 43.89 65.26 -56.31
N ASP A 241 42.86 64.94 -57.09
CA ASP A 241 42.75 65.37 -58.50
C ASP A 241 42.57 66.90 -58.59
N ILE A 242 41.84 67.51 -57.65
CA ILE A 242 41.73 68.97 -57.51
C ILE A 242 43.09 69.58 -57.15
N LEU A 243 43.81 68.99 -56.19
CA LEU A 243 45.15 69.46 -55.80
C LEU A 243 46.12 69.37 -56.95
N THR A 244 46.17 68.27 -57.70
CA THR A 244 47.03 68.15 -58.88
C THR A 244 46.65 69.17 -59.95
N GLY A 245 45.35 69.41 -60.18
CA GLY A 245 44.92 70.45 -61.11
C GLY A 245 45.24 71.87 -60.64
N LEU A 246 45.26 72.12 -59.33
CA LEU A 246 45.72 73.40 -58.76
C LEU A 246 47.24 73.54 -58.81
N GLU A 247 47.99 72.46 -58.63
CA GLU A 247 49.45 72.42 -58.79
C GLU A 247 49.84 72.67 -60.25
N GLU A 248 49.14 72.08 -61.22
CA GLU A 248 49.30 72.37 -62.65
C GLU A 248 49.05 73.85 -62.95
N LYS A 249 47.93 74.41 -62.46
CA LYS A 249 47.64 75.85 -62.60
C LYS A 249 48.68 76.72 -61.90
N LEU A 250 49.21 76.31 -60.76
CA LEU A 250 50.27 77.02 -60.05
C LEU A 250 51.58 77.02 -60.85
N ILE A 251 51.87 75.96 -61.61
CA ILE A 251 53.01 75.88 -62.52
C ILE A 251 52.78 76.77 -63.76
N GLU A 252 51.55 76.89 -64.25
CA GLU A 252 51.19 77.76 -65.37
C GLU A 252 51.26 79.26 -65.04
N ILE A 253 50.98 79.66 -63.79
CA ILE A 253 50.98 81.07 -63.37
C ILE A 253 52.34 81.76 -63.62
N PRO A 254 53.51 81.21 -63.24
CA PRO A 254 54.80 81.78 -63.56
C PRO A 254 55.04 81.98 -65.06
N ILE A 255 54.58 81.04 -65.90
CA ILE A 255 54.73 81.13 -67.36
C ILE A 255 53.86 82.27 -67.90
N LEU A 256 52.59 82.34 -67.45
CA LEU A 256 51.70 83.44 -67.79
C LEU A 256 52.20 84.79 -67.25
N LEU A 257 52.80 84.82 -66.06
CA LEU A 257 53.40 86.00 -65.47
C LEU A 257 54.62 86.47 -66.28
N GLU A 258 55.49 85.55 -66.69
CA GLU A 258 56.65 85.86 -67.53
C GLU A 258 56.21 86.38 -68.91
N GLN A 259 55.16 85.77 -69.50
CA GLN A 259 54.56 86.23 -70.75
C GLN A 259 53.96 87.64 -70.60
N THR A 260 53.17 87.87 -69.56
CA THR A 260 52.55 89.18 -69.30
C THR A 260 53.57 90.25 -68.91
N GLU A 261 54.66 89.89 -68.22
CA GLU A 261 55.78 90.79 -67.96
C GLU A 261 56.55 91.14 -69.23
N LYS A 262 56.70 90.18 -70.15
CA LYS A 262 57.31 90.42 -71.46
C LYS A 262 56.43 91.35 -72.30
N ASP A 263 55.14 91.07 -72.39
CA ASP A 263 54.17 91.92 -73.09
C ASP A 263 54.13 93.33 -72.48
N LEU A 264 54.20 93.44 -71.15
CA LEU A 264 54.28 94.73 -70.46
C LEU A 264 55.58 95.49 -70.77
N LYS A 265 56.72 94.80 -70.87
CA LYS A 265 57.99 95.41 -71.26
C LYS A 265 57.93 95.90 -72.70
N GLU A 266 57.39 95.09 -73.62
CA GLU A 266 57.18 95.46 -75.02
C GLU A 266 56.25 96.67 -75.14
N ALA A 267 55.09 96.63 -74.47
CA ALA A 267 54.14 97.75 -74.42
C ALA A 267 54.74 99.01 -73.78
N LYS A 268 55.61 98.89 -72.77
CA LYS A 268 56.34 100.03 -72.21
C LYS A 268 57.34 100.61 -73.20
N VAL A 269 58.07 99.77 -73.93
CA VAL A 269 59.01 100.22 -74.96
C VAL A 269 58.26 100.93 -76.09
N GLU A 270 57.17 100.33 -76.59
CA GLU A 270 56.29 100.97 -77.56
C GLU A 270 55.70 102.28 -77.03
N GLY A 271 55.22 102.29 -75.78
CA GLY A 271 54.73 103.49 -75.11
C GLY A 271 55.78 104.59 -75.03
N THR A 272 57.03 104.26 -74.68
CA THR A 272 58.13 105.24 -74.69
C THR A 272 58.47 105.72 -76.10
N ASN A 273 58.44 104.85 -77.11
CA ASN A 273 58.66 105.23 -78.50
C ASN A 273 57.58 106.20 -78.99
N LEU A 274 56.32 105.86 -78.75
CA LEU A 274 55.17 106.72 -79.04
C LEU A 274 55.26 108.05 -78.28
N ASP A 275 55.68 108.06 -77.02
CA ASP A 275 55.86 109.30 -76.25
C ASP A 275 56.99 110.17 -76.85
N THR A 276 58.07 109.58 -77.36
CA THR A 276 59.10 110.34 -78.10
C THR A 276 58.60 110.86 -79.45
N GLU A 277 57.73 110.12 -80.13
CA GLU A 277 57.09 110.56 -81.37
C GLU A 277 56.09 111.67 -81.10
N ILE A 278 55.27 111.54 -80.06
CA ILE A 278 54.34 112.56 -79.58
C ILE A 278 55.11 113.83 -79.22
N ARG A 279 56.22 113.75 -78.47
CA ARG A 279 57.07 114.93 -78.19
C ARG A 279 57.65 115.54 -79.46
N ARG A 280 58.11 114.73 -80.43
CA ARG A 280 58.59 115.22 -81.74
C ARG A 280 57.48 115.92 -82.52
N ILE A 281 56.27 115.36 -82.50
CA ILE A 281 55.09 115.92 -83.14
C ILE A 281 54.63 117.17 -82.39
N GLN A 282 54.68 117.22 -81.06
CA GLN A 282 54.38 118.41 -80.26
C GLN A 282 55.36 119.53 -80.54
N ILE A 283 56.67 119.26 -80.62
CA ILE A 283 57.64 120.29 -81.04
C ILE A 283 57.34 120.79 -82.47
N LYS A 284 56.90 119.91 -83.39
CA LYS A 284 56.44 120.32 -84.72
C LYS A 284 55.15 121.13 -84.67
N ILE A 285 54.17 120.71 -83.85
CA ILE A 285 52.89 121.37 -83.64
C ILE A 285 53.14 122.73 -83.00
N ASP A 286 54.05 122.89 -82.05
CA ASP A 286 54.37 124.16 -81.42
C ASP A 286 55.04 125.12 -82.40
N LYS A 287 55.92 124.61 -83.29
CA LYS A 287 56.45 125.40 -84.40
C LYS A 287 55.36 125.84 -85.38
N LEU A 288 54.48 124.92 -85.77
CA LEU A 288 53.34 125.21 -86.65
C LEU A 288 52.30 126.11 -85.96
N ASN A 289 52.11 125.97 -84.65
CA ASN A 289 51.22 126.78 -83.83
C ASN A 289 51.78 128.19 -83.67
N ASN A 290 53.09 128.36 -83.50
CA ASN A 290 53.69 129.70 -83.51
C ASN A 290 53.55 130.37 -84.87
N GLN A 291 53.68 129.62 -85.97
CA GLN A 291 53.38 130.14 -87.31
C GLN A 291 51.88 130.42 -87.49
N LYS A 292 51.02 129.55 -86.98
CA LYS A 292 49.56 129.72 -86.95
C LYS A 292 49.18 130.94 -86.13
N TYR A 293 49.76 131.18 -84.96
CA TYR A 293 49.50 132.36 -84.13
C TYR A 293 49.96 133.63 -84.82
N LEU A 294 51.11 133.62 -85.49
CA LEU A 294 51.53 134.75 -86.32
C LEU A 294 50.52 135.04 -87.44
N ASN A 295 50.03 133.98 -88.11
CA ASN A 295 49.02 134.09 -89.15
C ASN A 295 47.63 134.43 -88.60
N GLU A 296 47.25 133.93 -87.42
CA GLU A 296 45.99 134.21 -86.72
C GLU A 296 46.00 135.61 -86.15
N GLU A 297 47.14 136.17 -85.74
CA GLU A 297 47.25 137.58 -85.35
C GLU A 297 47.12 138.50 -86.58
N ASN A 298 47.67 138.07 -87.72
CA ASN A 298 47.44 138.75 -89.01
C ASN A 298 45.97 138.64 -89.45
N ILE A 299 45.34 137.48 -89.27
CA ILE A 299 43.92 137.25 -89.57
C ILE A 299 43.03 137.94 -88.56
N LEU A 300 43.38 138.02 -87.27
CA LEU A 300 42.63 138.73 -86.23
C LEU A 300 42.70 140.24 -86.42
N LYS A 301 43.80 140.77 -86.95
CA LYS A 301 43.84 142.16 -87.45
C LYS A 301 42.87 142.35 -88.62
N LEU A 302 42.88 141.44 -89.60
CA LEU A 302 41.95 141.45 -90.74
C LEU A 302 40.48 141.13 -90.36
N ALA A 303 40.26 140.41 -89.27
CA ALA A 303 38.94 139.96 -88.79
C ALA A 303 38.38 140.89 -87.72
N GLN A 304 39.20 141.63 -86.96
CA GLN A 304 38.75 142.81 -86.20
C GLN A 304 38.22 143.89 -87.15
N GLU A 305 38.79 144.00 -88.35
CA GLU A 305 38.23 144.85 -89.42
C GLU A 305 36.89 144.32 -89.97
N GLN A 306 36.51 143.05 -89.72
CA GLN A 306 35.28 142.42 -90.24
C GLN A 306 34.26 141.94 -89.17
N LEU A 307 34.55 142.03 -87.87
CA LEU A 307 33.69 141.57 -86.75
C LEU A 307 32.85 142.71 -86.13
N ILE A 308 32.10 143.40 -86.98
CA ILE A 308 30.84 144.06 -86.60
C ILE A 308 29.80 143.42 -87.54
N THR A 309 28.89 142.51 -87.19
CA THR A 309 28.38 141.87 -85.96
C THR A 309 27.33 140.86 -86.46
N ASP A 310 27.30 139.58 -86.05
CA ASP A 310 26.09 138.74 -86.30
C ASP A 310 25.83 137.51 -85.36
N LYS A 311 24.52 137.20 -85.27
CA LYS A 311 23.64 136.28 -84.50
C LYS A 311 24.04 134.82 -84.20
N ALA A 312 25.27 134.40 -84.44
CA ALA A 312 25.64 132.97 -84.38
C ALA A 312 25.77 132.38 -82.95
N SER A 313 25.80 133.22 -81.91
CA SER A 313 26.05 132.81 -80.53
C SER A 313 24.81 132.23 -79.82
N GLU A 314 23.60 132.75 -80.10
CA GLU A 314 22.36 132.29 -79.44
C GLU A 314 21.91 130.90 -79.91
N TYR A 315 22.14 130.54 -81.17
CA TYR A 315 21.79 129.20 -81.69
C TYR A 315 22.62 128.08 -81.05
N ARG A 316 23.87 128.37 -80.69
CA ARG A 316 24.79 127.38 -80.09
C ARG A 316 24.37 126.99 -78.68
N LEU A 317 23.79 127.93 -77.91
CA LEU A 317 23.35 127.65 -76.54
C LEU A 317 22.12 126.73 -76.51
N LYS A 318 21.21 126.88 -77.48
CA LYS A 318 20.01 126.03 -77.59
C LYS A 318 20.35 124.60 -78.00
N LEU A 319 21.37 124.43 -78.86
CA LEU A 319 21.88 123.12 -79.27
C LEU A 319 22.48 122.34 -78.10
N LEU A 320 23.11 123.05 -77.15
CA LEU A 320 23.78 122.44 -76.00
C LEU A 320 22.76 121.81 -75.00
N ASN A 321 21.65 122.49 -74.72
CA ASN A 321 20.64 121.97 -73.80
C ASN A 321 19.91 120.73 -74.36
N ASN A 322 19.57 120.72 -75.65
CA ASN A 322 18.96 119.54 -76.29
C ASN A 322 19.90 118.32 -76.24
N SER A 323 21.20 118.54 -76.47
CA SER A 323 22.21 117.46 -76.38
C SER A 323 22.30 116.87 -74.96
N GLN A 324 22.08 117.66 -73.92
CA GLN A 324 22.17 117.20 -72.54
C GLN A 324 20.95 116.36 -72.12
N GLU A 325 19.76 116.66 -72.66
CA GLU A 325 18.53 115.92 -72.39
C GLU A 325 18.47 114.59 -73.15
N GLU A 326 18.99 114.56 -74.38
CA GLU A 326 19.23 113.32 -75.14
C GLU A 326 20.22 112.38 -74.44
N ARG A 327 21.25 112.93 -73.77
CA ARG A 327 22.20 112.11 -73.01
C ARG A 327 21.55 111.39 -71.84
N ARG A 328 20.64 112.05 -71.10
CA ARG A 328 19.93 111.42 -69.96
C ARG A 328 18.96 110.33 -70.40
N THR A 329 18.28 110.50 -71.52
CA THR A 329 17.41 109.45 -72.08
C THR A 329 18.23 108.27 -72.61
N MET A 330 19.40 108.52 -73.22
CA MET A 330 20.33 107.45 -73.59
C MET A 330 20.89 106.69 -72.37
N GLU A 331 21.20 107.35 -71.25
CA GLU A 331 21.67 106.68 -70.03
C GLU A 331 20.60 105.76 -69.41
N LEU A 332 19.32 106.19 -69.40
CA LEU A 332 18.19 105.35 -68.98
C LEU A 332 18.00 104.14 -69.90
N ASN A 333 18.09 104.35 -71.22
CA ASN A 333 18.00 103.27 -72.19
C ASN A 333 19.19 102.31 -72.09
N LEU A 334 20.39 102.79 -71.80
CA LEU A 334 21.58 101.97 -71.56
C LEU A 334 21.37 101.06 -70.34
N SER A 335 20.81 101.61 -69.24
CA SER A 335 20.52 100.81 -68.04
C SER A 335 19.46 99.75 -68.30
N GLN A 336 18.40 100.06 -69.06
CA GLN A 336 17.41 99.07 -69.49
C GLN A 336 18.02 98.00 -70.41
N ALA A 337 18.87 98.40 -71.36
CA ALA A 337 19.58 97.48 -72.24
C ALA A 337 20.57 96.58 -71.48
N GLN A 338 21.23 97.09 -70.45
CA GLN A 338 22.12 96.31 -69.58
C GLN A 338 21.36 95.26 -68.76
N ASN A 339 20.17 95.61 -68.23
CA ASN A 339 19.34 94.63 -67.53
C ASN A 339 18.79 93.55 -68.48
N GLN A 340 18.34 93.94 -69.68
CA GLN A 340 17.92 92.98 -70.71
C GLN A 340 19.09 92.11 -71.19
N LEU A 341 20.30 92.68 -71.28
CA LEU A 341 21.51 91.92 -71.60
C LEU A 341 21.83 90.91 -70.49
N ALA A 342 21.68 91.29 -69.22
CA ALA A 342 21.90 90.37 -68.10
C ALA A 342 20.88 89.22 -68.09
N GLU A 343 19.61 89.52 -68.37
CA GLU A 343 18.54 88.52 -68.46
C GLU A 343 18.77 87.56 -69.64
N THR A 344 19.10 88.10 -70.82
CA THR A 344 19.43 87.28 -72.01
C THR A 344 20.74 86.51 -71.85
N LEU A 345 21.74 87.03 -71.12
CA LEU A 345 22.96 86.29 -70.77
C LEU A 345 22.65 85.10 -69.86
N LEU A 346 21.75 85.27 -68.89
CA LEU A 346 21.34 84.20 -67.97
C LEU A 346 20.51 83.14 -68.70
N GLU A 347 19.60 83.54 -69.59
CA GLU A 347 18.90 82.62 -70.49
C GLU A 347 19.85 81.91 -71.45
N MET A 348 20.85 82.61 -71.99
CA MET A 348 21.88 82.01 -72.83
C MET A 348 22.73 81.00 -72.06
N GLU A 349 23.12 81.28 -70.81
CA GLU A 349 23.84 80.30 -69.98
C GLU A 349 22.96 79.10 -69.60
N ARG A 350 21.66 79.31 -69.34
CA ARG A 350 20.70 78.20 -69.18
C ARG A 350 20.61 77.36 -70.46
N HIS A 351 20.48 78.00 -71.61
CA HIS A 351 20.46 77.33 -72.91
C HIS A 351 21.79 76.65 -73.21
N LYS A 352 22.94 77.22 -72.85
CA LYS A 352 24.25 76.55 -72.96
C LYS A 352 24.33 75.32 -72.06
N ALA A 353 23.83 75.39 -70.83
CA ALA A 353 23.78 74.24 -69.92
C ALA A 353 22.85 73.14 -70.46
N ASP A 354 21.68 73.50 -70.96
CA ASP A 354 20.75 72.58 -71.62
C ASP A 354 21.37 72.00 -72.90
N ASN A 355 22.04 72.81 -73.71
CA ASN A 355 22.69 72.39 -74.94
C ASN A 355 23.92 71.51 -74.64
N PHE A 356 24.64 71.75 -73.55
CA PHE A 356 25.73 70.89 -73.09
C PHE A 356 25.20 69.53 -72.61
N ARG A 357 24.09 69.52 -71.84
CA ARG A 357 23.41 68.28 -71.44
C ARG A 357 22.89 67.51 -72.65
N ASN A 358 22.21 68.19 -73.57
CA ASN A 358 21.74 67.60 -74.82
C ASN A 358 22.91 67.15 -75.70
N SER A 359 24.03 67.87 -75.72
CA SER A 359 25.24 67.48 -76.43
C SER A 359 25.82 66.21 -75.83
N GLN A 360 25.93 66.09 -74.50
CA GLN A 360 26.37 64.85 -73.84
C GLN A 360 25.41 63.68 -74.11
N GLU A 361 24.09 63.92 -74.09
CA GLU A 361 23.10 62.91 -74.43
C GLU A 361 23.19 62.51 -75.90
N ASN A 362 23.37 63.48 -76.79
CA ASN A 362 23.61 63.26 -78.21
C ASN A 362 24.94 62.55 -78.44
N GLU A 363 26.00 62.81 -77.67
CA GLU A 363 27.29 62.14 -77.80
C GLU A 363 27.17 60.68 -77.35
N LYS A 364 26.45 60.42 -76.25
CA LYS A 364 26.11 59.05 -75.81
C LYS A 364 25.20 58.33 -76.80
N LEU A 365 24.24 59.02 -77.41
CA LEU A 365 23.38 58.49 -78.46
C LEU A 365 24.19 58.25 -79.74
N ASN A 366 25.07 59.16 -80.12
CA ASN A 366 25.93 59.09 -81.29
C ASN A 366 26.99 58.01 -81.11
N GLU A 367 27.54 57.77 -79.91
CA GLU A 367 28.37 56.61 -79.63
C GLU A 367 27.60 55.31 -79.79
N LYS A 368 26.35 55.25 -79.31
CA LYS A 368 25.47 54.10 -79.54
C LYS A 368 25.15 53.93 -81.02
N LEU A 369 24.90 55.03 -81.73
CA LEU A 369 24.65 55.08 -83.17
C LEU A 369 25.88 54.61 -83.93
N LEU A 370 27.08 55.10 -83.62
CA LEU A 370 28.36 54.66 -84.19
C LEU A 370 28.65 53.19 -83.91
N ARG A 371 28.31 52.67 -82.72
CA ARG A 371 28.44 51.23 -82.44
C ARG A 371 27.46 50.41 -83.28
N LEU A 372 26.23 50.89 -83.44
CA LEU A 372 25.21 50.24 -84.27
C LEU A 372 25.52 50.38 -85.77
N GLU A 373 26.00 51.53 -86.23
CA GLU A 373 26.49 51.80 -87.58
C GLU A 373 27.74 50.99 -87.84
N HIS A 374 28.67 50.86 -86.90
CA HIS A 374 29.83 49.98 -87.06
C HIS A 374 29.40 48.52 -87.15
N GLN A 375 28.42 48.08 -86.34
CA GLN A 375 27.83 46.74 -86.49
C GLN A 375 27.10 46.59 -87.83
N ALA A 376 26.38 47.62 -88.28
CA ALA A 376 25.69 47.64 -89.55
C ALA A 376 26.66 47.69 -90.73
N ASP A 377 27.80 48.36 -90.61
CA ASP A 377 28.90 48.45 -91.58
C ASP A 377 29.71 47.16 -91.58
N CYS A 378 29.89 46.49 -90.44
CA CYS A 378 30.42 45.14 -90.39
C CYS A 378 29.48 44.18 -91.13
N MET A 379 28.18 44.21 -90.82
CA MET A 379 27.17 43.40 -91.54
C MET A 379 27.03 43.80 -93.01
N ALA A 380 27.14 45.08 -93.35
CA ALA A 380 27.09 45.59 -94.72
C ALA A 380 28.38 45.31 -95.46
N SER A 381 29.53 45.26 -94.79
CA SER A 381 30.81 44.79 -95.34
C SER A 381 30.78 43.29 -95.54
N GLU A 382 30.18 42.51 -94.64
CA GLU A 382 29.92 41.09 -94.85
C GLU A 382 28.95 40.88 -96.04
N LEU A 383 27.88 41.66 -96.12
CA LEU A 383 26.97 41.67 -97.28
C LEU A 383 27.66 42.13 -98.55
N LYS A 384 28.53 43.14 -98.50
CA LYS A 384 29.29 43.65 -99.65
C LYS A 384 30.41 42.71 -100.03
N GLN A 385 30.98 41.95 -99.10
CA GLN A 385 31.88 40.83 -99.39
C GLN A 385 31.12 39.69 -100.06
N LEU A 386 29.90 39.38 -99.62
CA LEU A 386 29.02 38.44 -100.29
C LEU A 386 28.58 38.95 -101.66
N GLU A 387 28.19 40.22 -101.79
CA GLU A 387 27.80 40.88 -103.04
C GLU A 387 28.99 41.03 -103.97
N THR A 388 30.19 41.37 -103.52
CA THR A 388 31.39 41.37 -104.37
C THR A 388 31.83 39.96 -104.72
N GLN A 389 31.64 38.95 -103.86
CA GLN A 389 31.81 37.57 -104.26
C GLN A 389 30.78 37.15 -105.31
N ILE A 390 29.53 37.59 -105.18
CA ILE A 390 28.46 37.38 -106.17
C ILE A 390 28.77 38.16 -107.44
N GLU A 391 29.24 39.40 -107.37
CA GLU A 391 29.53 40.30 -108.48
C GLU A 391 30.85 39.93 -109.16
N ILE A 392 31.83 39.36 -108.46
CA ILE A 392 33.01 38.72 -109.07
C ILE A 392 32.59 37.45 -109.79
N LYS A 393 31.68 36.65 -109.21
CA LYS A 393 31.10 35.50 -109.89
C LYS A 393 30.24 35.92 -111.09
N MET A 394 29.46 36.99 -111.00
CA MET A 394 28.65 37.56 -112.07
C MET A 394 29.51 38.26 -113.12
N LYS A 395 30.47 39.12 -112.79
CA LYS A 395 31.43 39.72 -113.73
C LYS A 395 32.32 38.68 -114.38
N ARG A 396 32.63 37.57 -113.70
CA ARG A 396 33.31 36.43 -114.32
C ARG A 396 32.37 35.69 -115.28
N MET A 397 31.09 35.55 -114.93
CA MET A 397 30.05 35.04 -115.81
C MET A 397 29.78 35.97 -116.99
N ASP A 398 29.84 37.29 -116.81
CA ASP A 398 29.65 38.34 -117.82
C ASP A 398 30.90 38.58 -118.65
N LYS A 399 32.12 38.39 -118.11
CA LYS A 399 33.36 38.30 -118.90
C LYS A 399 33.37 37.03 -119.71
N LEU A 400 32.94 35.90 -119.16
CA LEU A 400 32.80 34.67 -119.92
C LEU A 400 31.70 34.80 -120.98
N ASN A 401 30.58 35.47 -120.68
CA ASN A 401 29.50 35.76 -121.63
C ASN A 401 29.86 36.87 -122.64
N SER A 402 30.67 37.86 -122.27
CA SER A 402 31.16 38.92 -123.18
C SER A 402 32.37 38.45 -123.97
N GLN A 403 33.19 37.53 -123.47
CA GLN A 403 34.18 36.80 -124.27
C GLN A 403 33.46 35.79 -125.17
N LEU A 404 32.34 35.21 -124.74
CA LEU A 404 31.49 34.39 -125.59
C LEU A 404 30.81 35.25 -126.66
N ASP A 405 30.29 36.42 -126.32
CA ASP A 405 29.64 37.36 -127.24
C ASP A 405 30.65 38.12 -128.11
N GLU A 406 31.88 38.42 -127.65
CA GLU A 406 32.99 38.93 -128.47
C GLU A 406 33.56 37.82 -129.35
N LEU A 407 33.73 36.58 -128.88
CA LEU A 407 34.09 35.44 -129.74
C LEU A 407 32.95 35.03 -130.69
N VAL A 408 31.72 35.48 -130.46
CA VAL A 408 30.57 35.28 -131.37
C VAL A 408 30.39 36.49 -132.30
N ARG A 409 30.76 37.72 -131.90
CA ARG A 409 30.72 38.93 -132.73
C ARG A 409 32.02 39.20 -133.51
N SER A 410 33.15 38.60 -133.13
CA SER A 410 34.46 38.74 -133.79
C SER A 410 34.89 37.48 -134.54
N ASN A 411 33.99 36.52 -134.77
CA ASN A 411 34.27 35.28 -135.50
C ASN A 411 33.24 34.95 -136.59
N GLU A 412 32.56 35.98 -137.08
CA GLU A 412 32.07 36.06 -138.47
C GLU A 412 32.94 37.10 -139.20
N GLY A 413 34.17 36.68 -139.55
CA GLY A 413 35.12 37.60 -140.14
C GLY A 413 36.44 37.01 -140.60
N GLN A 414 36.49 35.73 -141.00
CA GLN A 414 37.32 35.22 -142.10
C GLN A 414 37.13 33.70 -142.22
N GLU A 415 36.96 33.25 -143.46
CA GLU A 415 36.65 31.90 -143.90
C GLU A 415 37.55 30.84 -143.25
N ILE A 416 36.96 29.88 -142.52
CA ILE A 416 37.69 28.68 -142.14
C ILE A 416 36.81 27.42 -142.25
N SER A 417 37.45 26.37 -142.76
CA SER A 417 36.93 25.22 -143.48
C SER A 417 35.93 24.33 -142.71
N PRO A 418 34.99 23.64 -143.38
CA PRO A 418 33.98 22.77 -142.76
C PRO A 418 34.50 21.72 -141.75
N THR A 419 35.79 21.39 -141.80
CA THR A 419 36.46 20.50 -140.83
C THR A 419 36.69 21.15 -139.47
N GLU A 420 36.99 22.46 -139.40
CA GLU A 420 37.11 23.18 -138.12
C GLU A 420 35.76 23.47 -137.47
N MET A 421 34.70 23.59 -138.27
CA MET A 421 33.33 23.71 -137.73
C MET A 421 32.92 22.43 -136.99
N LYS A 422 33.31 21.26 -137.51
CA LYS A 422 33.02 19.96 -136.87
C LYS A 422 33.88 19.70 -135.65
N ILE A 423 35.15 20.13 -135.65
CA ILE A 423 36.02 20.12 -134.45
C ILE A 423 35.45 21.05 -133.39
N LYS A 424 35.11 22.31 -133.72
CA LYS A 424 34.50 23.25 -132.78
C LYS A 424 33.15 22.75 -132.23
N GLN A 425 32.38 22.01 -133.03
CA GLN A 425 31.12 21.42 -132.58
C GLN A 425 31.36 20.23 -131.62
N MET A 426 32.38 19.40 -131.86
CA MET A 426 32.79 18.35 -130.92
C MET A 426 33.43 18.94 -129.66
N GLU A 427 34.22 20.00 -129.75
CA GLU A 427 34.77 20.73 -128.60
C GLU A 427 33.66 21.38 -127.77
N LYS A 428 32.65 21.98 -128.39
CA LYS A 428 31.46 22.48 -127.68
C LYS A 428 30.67 21.35 -127.01
N SER A 429 30.54 20.19 -127.67
CA SER A 429 29.89 19.01 -127.07
C SER A 429 30.69 18.46 -125.88
N ILE A 430 32.02 18.41 -125.99
CA ILE A 430 32.93 18.03 -124.90
C ILE A 430 32.85 19.04 -123.76
N GLN A 431 32.85 20.34 -124.04
CA GLN A 431 32.70 21.38 -123.02
C GLN A 431 31.34 21.33 -122.31
N ALA A 432 30.26 21.07 -123.06
CA ALA A 432 28.93 20.88 -122.48
C ALA A 432 28.87 19.64 -121.58
N LEU A 433 29.46 18.52 -122.03
CA LEU A 433 29.58 17.31 -121.21
C LEU A 433 30.48 17.53 -119.99
N ASP A 434 31.57 18.28 -120.12
CA ASP A 434 32.49 18.58 -119.02
C ASP A 434 31.86 19.53 -118.00
N GLN A 435 30.99 20.45 -118.45
CA GLN A 435 30.16 21.26 -117.57
C GLN A 435 29.10 20.41 -116.85
N GLN A 436 28.42 19.50 -117.55
CA GLN A 436 27.49 18.57 -116.92
C GLN A 436 28.20 17.66 -115.90
N ILE A 437 29.41 17.20 -116.19
CA ILE A 437 30.23 16.43 -115.25
C ILE A 437 30.57 17.28 -114.00
N ARG A 438 30.94 18.56 -114.16
CA ARG A 438 31.17 19.47 -113.04
C ARG A 438 29.92 19.68 -112.19
N ASP A 439 28.76 19.88 -112.82
CA ASP A 439 27.49 20.05 -112.13
C ASP A 439 27.11 18.76 -111.35
N TYR A 440 27.30 17.58 -111.94
CA TYR A 440 27.10 16.30 -111.25
C TYR A 440 28.11 16.07 -110.13
N GLN A 441 29.38 16.48 -110.29
CA GLN A 441 30.38 16.43 -109.22
C GLN A 441 29.99 17.35 -108.06
N GLN A 442 29.51 18.57 -108.35
CA GLN A 442 29.04 19.49 -107.32
C GLN A 442 27.79 18.95 -106.61
N PHE A 443 26.84 18.38 -107.36
CA PHE A 443 25.68 17.70 -106.79
C PHE A 443 26.08 16.50 -105.93
N TRP A 444 27.06 15.71 -106.38
CA TRP A 444 27.57 14.57 -105.62
C TRP A 444 28.27 15.01 -104.33
N ILE A 445 29.07 16.08 -104.35
CA ILE A 445 29.69 16.66 -103.14
C ILE A 445 28.61 17.19 -102.19
N MET A 446 27.57 17.87 -102.70
CA MET A 446 26.45 18.33 -101.89
C MET A 446 25.73 17.14 -101.22
N LEU A 447 25.48 16.07 -101.96
CA LEU A 447 24.84 14.86 -101.45
C LEU A 447 25.73 14.14 -100.43
N GLN A 448 27.03 14.06 -100.69
CA GLN A 448 28.02 13.49 -99.77
C GLN A 448 28.06 14.30 -98.47
N ASN A 449 28.10 15.63 -98.54
CA ASN A 449 28.07 16.50 -97.37
C ASN A 449 26.75 16.34 -96.60
N HIS A 450 25.61 16.28 -97.30
CA HIS A 450 24.32 15.99 -96.67
C HIS A 450 24.31 14.63 -95.97
N PHE A 451 24.89 13.59 -96.58
CA PHE A 451 25.02 12.27 -95.96
C PHE A 451 25.92 12.30 -94.72
N VAL A 452 27.03 13.05 -94.75
CA VAL A 452 27.90 13.25 -93.57
C VAL A 452 27.14 13.96 -92.45
N ILE A 453 26.40 15.03 -92.76
CA ILE A 453 25.57 15.76 -91.79
C ILE A 453 24.49 14.84 -91.19
N LEU A 454 23.80 14.05 -92.02
CA LEU A 454 22.80 13.09 -91.55
C LEU A 454 23.43 11.98 -90.69
N SER A 455 24.63 11.51 -91.04
CA SER A 455 25.38 10.53 -90.25
C SER A 455 25.79 11.10 -88.89
N GLN A 456 26.26 12.36 -88.86
CA GLN A 456 26.57 13.06 -87.62
C GLN A 456 25.32 13.25 -86.76
N LYS A 457 24.20 13.68 -87.36
CA LYS A 457 22.90 13.80 -86.67
C LYS A 457 22.42 12.46 -86.11
N ARG A 458 22.59 11.35 -86.85
CA ARG A 458 22.30 9.99 -86.37
C ARG A 458 23.18 9.63 -85.18
N SER A 459 24.46 9.95 -85.23
CA SER A 459 25.40 9.74 -84.12
C SER A 459 24.97 10.51 -82.87
N ASP A 460 24.63 11.79 -83.02
CA ASP A 460 24.14 12.63 -81.92
C ASP A 460 22.84 12.11 -81.33
N GLN A 461 21.88 11.71 -82.17
CA GLN A 461 20.64 11.07 -81.73
C GLN A 461 20.91 9.77 -80.98
N MET A 462 21.86 8.95 -81.43
CA MET A 462 22.25 7.73 -80.73
C MET A 462 22.85 8.04 -79.35
N ASN A 463 23.70 9.06 -79.25
CA ASN A 463 24.25 9.53 -77.99
C ASN A 463 23.14 10.01 -77.04
N GLN A 464 22.17 10.78 -77.54
CA GLN A 464 21.02 11.23 -76.74
C GLN A 464 20.16 10.06 -76.24
N ILE A 465 19.93 9.05 -77.08
CA ILE A 465 19.23 7.82 -76.68
C ILE A 465 20.01 7.11 -75.56
N GLN A 466 21.33 7.00 -75.67
CA GLN A 466 22.15 6.38 -74.63
C GLN A 466 22.11 7.16 -73.30
N ILE A 467 22.18 8.50 -73.35
CA ILE A 467 22.05 9.36 -72.17
C ILE A 467 20.67 9.17 -71.53
N THR A 468 19.61 9.22 -72.32
CA THR A 468 18.23 9.03 -71.84
C THR A 468 18.03 7.65 -71.23
N ARG A 469 18.60 6.59 -71.80
CA ARG A 469 18.57 5.23 -71.22
C ARG A 469 19.29 5.17 -69.87
N LYS A 470 20.45 5.82 -69.74
CA LYS A 470 21.16 5.92 -68.46
C LYS A 470 20.34 6.68 -67.42
N GLN A 471 19.75 7.81 -67.80
CA GLN A 471 18.85 8.58 -66.92
C GLN A 471 17.64 7.75 -66.47
N LEU A 472 16.99 7.03 -67.40
CA LEU A 472 15.87 6.15 -67.07
C LEU A 472 16.28 5.03 -66.10
N SER A 473 17.46 4.44 -66.28
CA SER A 473 17.99 3.43 -65.35
C SER A 473 18.19 4.00 -63.94
N ILE A 474 18.78 5.20 -63.84
CA ILE A 474 18.95 5.90 -62.56
C ILE A 474 17.61 6.21 -61.91
N ILE A 475 16.62 6.69 -62.68
CA ILE A 475 15.28 6.99 -62.17
C ILE A 475 14.59 5.72 -61.68
N LYS A 476 14.66 4.60 -62.42
CA LYS A 476 14.11 3.31 -61.98
C LYS A 476 14.76 2.84 -60.69
N GLN A 477 16.07 2.96 -60.56
CA GLN A 477 16.77 2.60 -59.33
C GLN A 477 16.35 3.49 -58.16
N LYS A 478 16.19 4.81 -58.39
CA LYS A 478 15.68 5.74 -57.37
C LYS A 478 14.24 5.41 -56.97
N SER A 479 13.37 5.09 -57.93
CA SER A 479 11.99 4.65 -57.65
C SER A 479 12.00 3.41 -56.76
N LEU A 480 12.77 2.38 -57.11
CA LEU A 480 12.85 1.15 -56.31
C LEU A 480 13.33 1.42 -54.88
N LYS A 481 14.33 2.30 -54.70
CA LYS A 481 14.78 2.71 -53.36
C LYS A 481 13.68 3.43 -52.59
N LEU A 482 12.99 4.37 -53.23
CA LEU A 482 11.86 5.09 -52.61
C LEU A 482 10.73 4.14 -52.24
N ASP A 483 10.42 3.15 -53.08
CA ASP A 483 9.40 2.14 -52.80
C ASP A 483 9.79 1.27 -51.59
N GLN A 484 11.07 0.86 -51.49
CA GLN A 484 11.60 0.15 -50.32
C GLN A 484 11.56 1.00 -49.05
N ASP A 485 11.96 2.27 -49.14
CA ASP A 485 11.91 3.20 -48.01
C ASP A 485 10.46 3.44 -47.57
N LEU A 486 9.52 3.58 -48.52
CA LEU A 486 8.08 3.69 -48.25
C LEU A 486 7.55 2.45 -47.53
N GLU A 487 7.87 1.25 -48.01
CA GLU A 487 7.45 0.00 -47.38
C GLU A 487 8.00 -0.13 -45.94
N GLN A 488 9.27 0.26 -45.72
CA GLN A 488 9.86 0.31 -44.39
C GLN A 488 9.12 1.30 -43.48
N THR A 489 8.82 2.52 -43.96
CA THR A 489 8.06 3.50 -43.18
C THR A 489 6.63 3.05 -42.91
N GLU A 490 5.99 2.34 -43.84
CA GLU A 490 4.65 1.78 -43.65
C GLU A 490 4.65 0.69 -42.57
N ASN A 491 5.67 -0.17 -42.57
CA ASN A 491 5.84 -1.20 -41.54
C ASN A 491 6.09 -0.58 -40.16
N ILE A 492 6.96 0.43 -40.06
CA ILE A 492 7.16 1.19 -38.81
C ILE A 492 5.85 1.84 -38.35
N THR A 493 5.06 2.39 -39.28
CA THR A 493 3.75 2.99 -38.96
C THR A 493 2.76 1.95 -38.44
N LYS A 494 2.74 0.74 -39.02
CA LYS A 494 1.91 -0.37 -38.53
C LYS A 494 2.35 -0.83 -37.14
N GLU A 495 3.65 -0.90 -36.87
CA GLU A 495 4.19 -1.22 -35.54
C GLU A 495 3.82 -0.16 -34.51
N LEU A 496 4.02 1.12 -34.82
CA LEU A 496 3.62 2.23 -33.96
C LEU A 496 2.11 2.22 -33.68
N ASN A 497 1.27 1.94 -34.68
CA ASN A 497 -0.18 1.83 -34.48
C ASN A 497 -0.54 0.66 -33.53
N ARG A 498 0.16 -0.47 -33.62
CA ARG A 498 -0.02 -1.59 -32.67
C ARG A 498 0.40 -1.19 -31.27
N GLU A 499 1.54 -0.51 -31.11
CA GLU A 499 1.98 0.00 -29.82
C GLU A 499 0.99 1.01 -29.22
N ILE A 500 0.49 1.95 -30.03
CA ILE A 500 -0.54 2.90 -29.62
C ILE A 500 -1.78 2.16 -29.14
N GLN A 501 -2.25 1.13 -29.85
CA GLN A 501 -3.41 0.34 -29.44
C GLN A 501 -3.16 -0.37 -28.10
N ILE A 502 -1.97 -0.94 -27.90
CA ILE A 502 -1.59 -1.56 -26.62
C ILE A 502 -1.60 -0.51 -25.48
N TYR A 503 -1.08 0.69 -25.73
CA TYR A 503 -1.11 1.77 -24.74
C TYR A 503 -2.52 2.29 -24.47
N GLN A 504 -3.38 2.36 -25.48
CA GLN A 504 -4.79 2.72 -25.31
C GLN A 504 -5.51 1.69 -24.42
N SER A 505 -5.35 0.38 -24.67
CA SER A 505 -5.93 -0.65 -23.81
C SER A 505 -5.37 -0.61 -22.37
N LYS A 506 -4.07 -0.31 -22.20
CA LYS A 506 -3.48 -0.10 -20.87
C LYS A 506 -4.06 1.14 -20.17
N LEU A 507 -4.28 2.24 -20.90
CA LEU A 507 -4.91 3.45 -20.37
C LEU A 507 -6.38 3.19 -19.98
N GLU A 508 -7.13 2.44 -20.78
CA GLU A 508 -8.50 2.02 -20.44
C GLU A 508 -8.53 1.18 -19.17
N LEU A 509 -7.63 0.20 -19.04
CA LEU A 509 -7.51 -0.61 -17.83
C LEU A 509 -7.13 0.23 -16.60
N LEU A 510 -6.20 1.19 -16.77
CA LEU A 510 -5.81 2.10 -15.71
C LEU A 510 -6.98 3.01 -15.30
N ASN A 511 -7.70 3.57 -16.26
CA ASN A 511 -8.89 4.39 -16.01
C ASN A 511 -9.98 3.59 -15.29
N ALA A 512 -10.23 2.34 -15.67
CA ALA A 512 -11.15 1.46 -14.97
C ALA A 512 -10.71 1.18 -13.52
N ARG A 513 -9.41 0.96 -13.28
CA ARG A 513 -8.85 0.81 -11.93
C ARG A 513 -8.98 2.10 -11.11
N VAL A 514 -8.74 3.25 -11.71
CA VAL A 514 -8.89 4.57 -11.06
C VAL A 514 -10.36 4.81 -10.72
N ALA A 515 -11.30 4.53 -11.63
CA ALA A 515 -12.73 4.64 -11.37
C ALA A 515 -13.17 3.73 -10.22
N LYS A 516 -12.72 2.46 -10.23
CA LYS A 516 -13.00 1.52 -9.12
C LYS A 516 -12.40 2.01 -7.80
N LYS A 517 -11.18 2.55 -7.81
CA LYS A 517 -10.55 3.11 -6.61
C LYS A 517 -11.26 4.35 -6.10
N ARG A 518 -11.73 5.21 -6.99
CA ARG A 518 -12.53 6.39 -6.65
C ARG A 518 -13.87 5.98 -6.02
N GLN A 519 -14.55 4.99 -6.59
CA GLN A 519 -15.77 4.45 -6.03
C GLN A 519 -15.53 3.83 -4.64
N GLN A 520 -14.44 3.07 -4.46
CA GLN A 520 -14.05 2.54 -3.14
C GLN A 520 -13.74 3.65 -2.13
N HIS A 521 -13.10 4.73 -2.57
CA HIS A 521 -12.84 5.88 -1.70
C HIS A 521 -14.15 6.55 -1.29
N GLU A 522 -15.04 6.81 -2.23
CA GLU A 522 -16.35 7.42 -1.97
C GLU A 522 -17.20 6.56 -1.02
N THR A 523 -17.16 5.22 -1.15
CA THR A 523 -17.86 4.34 -0.19
C THR A 523 -17.27 4.44 1.20
N ILE A 524 -15.94 4.42 1.34
CA ILE A 524 -15.26 4.51 2.65
C ILE A 524 -15.48 5.90 3.27
N GLU A 525 -15.46 6.95 2.45
CA GLU A 525 -15.72 8.33 2.88
C GLU A 525 -17.15 8.48 3.39
N ASN A 526 -18.14 7.95 2.67
CA ASN A 526 -19.54 7.92 3.12
C ASN A 526 -19.72 7.10 4.40
N GLU A 527 -19.06 5.95 4.52
CA GLU A 527 -19.07 5.14 5.75
C GLU A 527 -18.47 5.91 6.94
N CYS A 528 -17.35 6.60 6.73
CA CYS A 528 -16.70 7.45 7.74
C CYS A 528 -17.60 8.64 8.14
N GLU A 529 -18.25 9.29 7.18
CA GLU A 529 -19.22 10.36 7.45
C GLU A 529 -20.42 9.86 8.25
N GLN A 530 -20.93 8.66 7.91
CA GLN A 530 -22.01 8.03 8.66
C GLN A 530 -21.58 7.69 10.09
N GLU A 531 -20.43 7.03 10.28
CA GLU A 531 -19.89 6.71 11.60
C GLU A 531 -19.66 7.98 12.44
N HIS A 532 -19.13 9.03 11.82
CA HIS A 532 -18.98 10.34 12.48
C HIS A 532 -20.34 10.91 12.89
N GLY A 533 -21.34 10.86 12.02
CA GLY A 533 -22.72 11.26 12.32
C GLY A 533 -23.30 10.50 13.52
N GLU A 534 -23.16 9.17 13.54
CA GLU A 534 -23.61 8.33 14.65
C GLU A 534 -22.89 8.65 15.97
N LEU A 535 -21.58 8.92 15.92
CA LEU A 535 -20.81 9.33 17.10
C LEU A 535 -21.25 10.69 17.62
N VAL A 536 -21.56 11.64 16.72
CA VAL A 536 -22.09 12.96 17.09
C VAL A 536 -23.49 12.84 17.71
N GLU A 537 -24.36 11.98 17.18
CA GLU A 537 -25.67 11.71 17.79
C GLU A 537 -25.53 11.07 19.17
N LYS A 538 -24.68 10.04 19.31
CA LYS A 538 -24.38 9.43 20.61
C LYS A 538 -23.81 10.45 21.60
N LEU A 539 -22.96 11.36 21.15
CA LEU A 539 -22.43 12.42 22.01
C LEU A 539 -23.55 13.34 22.50
N LYS A 540 -24.44 13.80 21.61
CA LYS A 540 -25.58 14.63 21.98
C LYS A 540 -26.53 13.94 22.95
N ASP A 541 -26.77 12.63 22.76
CA ASP A 541 -27.59 11.85 23.69
C ASP A 541 -26.95 11.77 25.08
N GLN A 542 -25.63 11.59 25.16
CA GLN A 542 -24.91 11.60 26.44
C GLN A 542 -24.90 12.99 27.07
N GLU A 543 -24.69 14.06 26.29
CA GLU A 543 -24.78 15.44 26.77
C GLU A 543 -26.17 15.74 27.34
N MET A 544 -27.24 15.31 26.66
CA MET A 544 -28.61 15.45 27.16
C MET A 544 -28.83 14.67 28.45
N ARG A 545 -28.26 13.45 28.56
CA ARG A 545 -28.33 12.66 29.79
C ARG A 545 -27.57 13.31 30.93
N VAL A 546 -26.43 13.96 30.67
CA VAL A 546 -25.69 14.74 31.67
C VAL A 546 -26.55 15.90 32.17
N LEU A 547 -27.17 16.67 31.26
CA LEU A 547 -28.07 17.76 31.65
C LEU A 547 -29.23 17.27 32.53
N GLN A 548 -29.84 16.13 32.19
CA GLN A 548 -30.90 15.52 33.01
C GLN A 548 -30.39 15.15 34.41
N LEU A 549 -29.18 14.58 34.52
CA LEU A 549 -28.60 14.25 35.82
C LEU A 549 -28.23 15.51 36.62
N GLU A 550 -27.79 16.59 35.95
CA GLU A 550 -27.56 17.88 36.60
C GLU A 550 -28.86 18.48 37.15
N ASP A 551 -29.95 18.40 36.39
CA ASP A 551 -31.28 18.79 36.85
C ASP A 551 -31.75 17.95 38.05
N ASP A 552 -31.61 16.62 38.00
CA ASP A 552 -31.91 15.73 39.13
C ASP A 552 -31.08 16.08 40.38
N ILE A 553 -29.79 16.40 40.21
CA ILE A 553 -28.92 16.84 41.31
C ILE A 553 -29.43 18.16 41.90
N ASN A 554 -29.83 19.11 41.06
CA ASN A 554 -30.37 20.39 41.51
C ASN A 554 -31.69 20.21 42.28
N GLU A 555 -32.59 19.34 41.81
CA GLU A 555 -33.81 18.97 42.53
C GLU A 555 -33.50 18.35 43.89
N LEU A 556 -32.57 17.38 43.94
CA LEU A 556 -32.13 16.77 45.19
C LEU A 556 -31.48 17.76 46.16
N GLN A 557 -30.71 18.73 45.65
CA GLN A 557 -30.14 19.80 46.48
C GLN A 557 -31.24 20.69 47.08
N SER A 558 -32.24 21.07 46.27
CA SER A 558 -33.40 21.82 46.74
C SER A 558 -34.18 21.03 47.82
N ASP A 559 -34.36 19.72 47.62
CA ASP A 559 -35.00 18.86 48.62
C ASP A 559 -34.18 18.77 49.91
N ILE A 560 -32.85 18.64 49.83
CA ILE A 560 -31.97 18.63 51.01
C ILE A 560 -32.09 19.95 51.78
N GLU A 561 -32.10 21.10 51.10
CA GLU A 561 -32.31 22.40 51.74
C GLU A 561 -33.68 22.48 52.41
N HIS A 562 -34.74 22.04 51.72
CA HIS A 562 -36.08 21.97 52.29
C HIS A 562 -36.14 21.10 53.55
N TYR A 563 -35.57 19.90 53.53
CA TYR A 563 -35.54 19.00 54.68
C TYR A 563 -34.66 19.53 55.81
N LYS A 564 -33.56 20.23 55.49
CA LYS A 564 -32.72 20.89 56.49
C LYS A 564 -33.52 21.95 57.25
N ASP A 565 -34.28 22.79 56.55
CA ASP A 565 -35.15 23.79 57.17
C ASP A 565 -36.24 23.13 58.03
N LEU A 566 -36.86 22.05 57.53
CA LEU A 566 -37.85 21.28 58.29
C LEU A 566 -37.25 20.69 59.58
N VAL A 567 -36.04 20.13 59.52
CA VAL A 567 -35.34 19.60 60.69
C VAL A 567 -35.01 20.71 61.70
N LEU A 568 -34.54 21.87 61.23
CA LEU A 568 -34.28 23.02 62.10
C LEU A 568 -35.55 23.47 62.83
N ASP A 569 -36.69 23.52 62.14
CA ASP A 569 -37.98 23.86 62.75
C ASP A 569 -38.43 22.81 63.76
N LYS A 570 -38.25 21.52 63.47
CA LYS A 570 -38.53 20.44 64.43
C LYS A 570 -37.60 20.46 65.63
N HIS A 571 -36.34 20.86 65.45
CA HIS A 571 -35.41 21.03 66.55
C HIS A 571 -35.79 22.21 67.45
N ARG A 572 -36.20 23.35 66.86
CA ARG A 572 -36.78 24.48 67.60
C ARG A 572 -38.01 24.08 68.39
N GLU A 573 -38.90 23.29 67.79
CA GLU A 573 -40.09 22.74 68.45
C GLU A 573 -39.69 21.82 69.64
N SER A 574 -38.74 20.91 69.43
CA SER A 574 -38.22 20.01 70.48
C SER A 574 -37.61 20.79 71.65
N LEU A 575 -36.81 21.82 71.37
CA LEU A 575 -36.21 22.66 72.41
C LEU A 575 -37.29 23.42 73.21
N SER A 576 -38.35 23.90 72.55
CA SER A 576 -39.52 24.48 73.22
C SER A 576 -40.22 23.47 74.14
N TRP A 577 -40.31 22.20 73.75
CA TRP A 577 -40.85 21.15 74.61
C TRP A 577 -39.92 20.77 75.76
N GLU A 578 -38.61 20.72 75.53
CA GLU A 578 -37.62 20.44 76.57
C GLU A 578 -37.59 21.55 77.63
N THR A 579 -37.65 22.82 77.21
CA THR A 579 -37.74 23.96 78.15
C THR A 579 -39.02 23.90 78.98
N LYS A 580 -40.17 23.57 78.37
CA LYS A 580 -41.42 23.32 79.11
C LYS A 580 -41.30 22.14 80.08
N TYR A 581 -40.65 21.05 79.67
CA TYR A 581 -40.44 19.88 80.53
C TYR A 581 -39.52 20.21 81.72
N LYS A 582 -38.39 20.89 81.50
CA LYS A 582 -37.48 21.34 82.57
C LYS A 582 -38.21 22.23 83.57
N LEU A 583 -39.05 23.15 83.10
CA LEU A 583 -39.88 23.99 83.98
C LEU A 583 -40.82 23.13 84.85
N ILE A 584 -41.46 22.11 84.26
CA ILE A 584 -42.30 21.16 85.02
C ILE A 584 -41.46 20.35 86.01
N GLU A 585 -40.29 19.85 85.62
CA GLU A 585 -39.40 19.09 86.50
C GLU A 585 -38.90 19.92 87.68
N GLU A 586 -38.50 21.18 87.45
CA GLU A 586 -38.16 22.12 88.50
C GLU A 586 -39.35 22.34 89.44
N THR A 587 -40.55 22.61 88.93
CA THR A 587 -41.75 22.75 89.79
C THR A 587 -42.07 21.49 90.60
N LEU A 588 -41.79 20.30 90.06
CA LEU A 588 -41.93 19.03 90.78
C LEU A 588 -40.83 18.85 91.84
N ARG A 589 -39.59 19.28 91.58
CA ARG A 589 -38.51 19.30 92.57
C ARG A 589 -38.84 20.24 93.72
N TRP A 590 -39.28 21.47 93.43
CA TRP A 590 -39.76 22.42 94.45
C TRP A 590 -40.85 21.79 95.33
N ARG A 591 -41.82 21.09 94.73
CA ARG A 591 -42.85 20.36 95.49
C ARG A 591 -42.26 19.22 96.36
N LYS A 592 -41.27 18.48 95.86
CA LYS A 592 -40.64 17.40 96.63
C LYS A 592 -39.77 17.92 97.77
N GLU A 593 -39.06 19.02 97.56
CA GLU A 593 -38.31 19.74 98.61
C GLU A 593 -39.27 20.29 99.67
N GLU A 594 -40.44 20.79 99.27
CA GLU A 594 -41.53 21.12 100.20
C GLU A 594 -42.04 19.88 100.97
N GLY A 595 -42.05 18.70 100.34
CA GLY A 595 -42.32 17.43 101.01
C GLY A 595 -41.22 16.96 101.98
N ALA A 596 -39.98 17.43 101.86
CA ALA A 596 -38.90 17.09 102.79
C ALA A 596 -39.06 17.79 104.15
N LEU A 597 -39.74 18.95 104.19
CA LEU A 597 -40.22 19.59 105.42
C LEU A 597 -41.26 18.73 106.17
N ASP A 598 -41.91 17.78 105.50
CA ASP A 598 -42.84 16.84 106.13
C ASP A 598 -42.11 15.82 107.04
N SER A 599 -40.80 15.61 106.84
CA SER A 599 -39.98 14.75 107.72
C SER A 599 -39.65 15.43 109.05
N GLU A 600 -39.45 16.76 109.06
CA GLU A 600 -39.29 17.56 110.28
C GLU A 600 -40.64 17.73 111.01
N LEU A 601 -41.74 17.82 110.27
CA LEU A 601 -43.10 17.72 110.83
C LEU A 601 -43.36 16.35 111.48
N GLY A 602 -42.81 15.26 110.91
CA GLY A 602 -42.85 13.92 111.49
C GLY A 602 -42.08 13.81 112.83
N THR A 603 -40.89 14.39 112.92
CA THR A 603 -40.11 14.41 114.18
C THR A 603 -40.78 15.28 115.25
N MET A 604 -41.35 16.43 114.89
CA MET A 604 -42.16 17.22 115.83
C MET A 604 -43.41 16.46 116.31
N ARG A 605 -44.13 15.75 115.43
CA ARG A 605 -45.30 14.94 115.83
C ARG A 605 -44.95 13.82 116.81
N THR A 606 -43.80 13.16 116.63
CA THR A 606 -43.34 12.09 117.52
C THR A 606 -42.88 12.61 118.88
N GLU A 607 -42.28 13.80 118.96
CA GLU A 607 -41.93 14.44 120.24
C GLU A 607 -43.16 14.94 121.00
N ILE A 608 -44.15 15.52 120.30
CA ILE A 608 -45.46 15.87 120.89
C ILE A 608 -46.11 14.62 121.50
N HIS A 609 -46.04 13.47 120.81
CA HIS A 609 -46.56 12.21 121.33
C HIS A 609 -45.82 11.73 122.60
N ARG A 610 -44.49 11.88 122.67
CA ARG A 610 -43.70 11.62 123.89
C ARG A 610 -44.12 12.51 125.05
N MET A 611 -44.31 13.81 124.81
CA MET A 611 -44.79 14.74 125.83
C MET A 611 -46.21 14.41 126.30
N GLN A 612 -47.10 13.99 125.40
CA GLN A 612 -48.45 13.54 125.74
C GLN A 612 -48.44 12.29 126.64
N ILE A 613 -47.56 11.32 126.38
CA ILE A 613 -47.40 10.12 127.23
C ILE A 613 -46.90 10.52 128.64
N ARG A 614 -45.93 11.44 128.73
CA ARG A 614 -45.41 11.93 130.02
C ARG A 614 -46.49 12.66 130.84
N HIS A 615 -47.31 13.47 130.17
CA HIS A 615 -48.48 14.11 130.78
C HIS A 615 -49.49 13.07 131.29
N GLN A 616 -49.72 12.00 130.53
CA GLN A 616 -50.64 10.91 130.90
C GLN A 616 -50.13 10.09 132.11
N GLN A 617 -48.81 9.94 132.28
CA GLN A 617 -48.22 9.33 133.48
C GLN A 617 -48.36 10.22 134.72
N LEU A 618 -48.19 11.54 134.59
CA LEU A 618 -48.44 12.50 135.68
C LEU A 618 -49.91 12.50 136.12
N ARG A 619 -50.84 12.45 135.16
CA ARG A 619 -52.28 12.30 135.40
C ARG A 619 -52.62 11.02 136.17
N ARG A 620 -51.90 9.91 135.94
CA ARG A 620 -52.10 8.65 136.68
C ARG A 620 -51.61 8.73 138.14
N ALA A 621 -50.53 9.48 138.41
CA ALA A 621 -50.06 9.71 139.78
C ALA A 621 -51.03 10.62 140.57
N GLN A 622 -51.60 11.63 139.91
CA GLN A 622 -52.65 12.49 140.48
C GLN A 622 -53.97 11.72 140.72
N GLY A 623 -54.32 10.78 139.84
CA GLY A 623 -55.49 9.91 139.98
C GLY A 623 -55.41 8.95 141.18
N LYS A 624 -54.22 8.47 141.56
CA LYS A 624 -54.04 7.57 142.70
C LYS A 624 -54.31 8.25 144.05
N LEU A 625 -54.02 9.55 144.17
CA LEU A 625 -54.31 10.38 145.35
C LEU A 625 -55.82 10.73 145.47
N ILE A 626 -56.49 10.85 144.32
CA ILE A 626 -57.95 11.06 144.25
C ILE A 626 -58.70 9.76 144.60
N GLN A 627 -58.14 8.60 144.24
CA GLN A 627 -58.73 7.28 144.53
C GLN A 627 -58.71 6.91 146.02
N ASP A 628 -57.76 7.43 146.81
CA ASP A 628 -57.73 7.28 148.27
C ASP A 628 -58.72 8.23 148.99
N LEU A 629 -59.11 9.35 148.36
CA LEU A 629 -60.18 10.24 148.84
C LEU A 629 -61.59 9.76 148.44
N ASP A 630 -61.72 9.14 147.26
CA ASP A 630 -62.99 8.61 146.75
C ASP A 630 -63.45 7.31 147.43
N HIS A 631 -62.56 6.55 148.08
CA HIS A 631 -62.95 5.40 148.90
C HIS A 631 -63.72 5.76 150.19
N CYS A 632 -63.73 7.04 150.61
CA CYS A 632 -64.66 7.55 151.63
C CYS A 632 -66.02 7.96 151.05
N VAL A 633 -66.12 8.13 149.73
CA VAL A 633 -67.35 8.54 149.02
C VAL A 633 -67.95 7.36 148.22
N MET A 634 -67.36 6.16 148.37
CA MET A 634 -67.72 4.85 147.80
C MET A 634 -69.13 4.33 148.18
N HIS A 635 -70.15 5.18 148.21
CA HIS A 635 -71.50 4.73 148.55
C HIS A 635 -72.68 5.33 147.79
N ARG A 636 -72.49 6.23 146.83
CA ARG A 636 -73.64 6.74 146.09
C ARG A 636 -73.45 6.81 144.58
N GLU A 637 -73.71 5.66 143.95
CA GLU A 637 -74.51 5.57 142.71
C GLU A 637 -73.75 5.99 141.44
N HIS A 638 -72.66 5.33 141.03
CA HIS A 638 -72.58 4.06 140.27
C HIS A 638 -73.79 3.74 139.36
N ILE A 639 -73.46 3.41 138.10
CA ILE A 639 -74.34 2.88 137.02
C ILE A 639 -74.97 4.03 136.19
N SER A 640 -74.86 4.15 134.87
CA SER A 640 -74.84 3.17 133.79
C SER A 640 -74.44 3.90 132.48
N ALA A 641 -73.47 3.41 131.69
CA ALA A 641 -73.65 2.40 130.63
C ALA A 641 -73.79 3.05 129.22
N THR A 642 -72.81 2.89 128.30
CA THR A 642 -72.64 1.84 127.24
C THR A 642 -73.13 2.31 125.86
N ALA A 643 -72.25 2.36 124.83
CA ALA A 643 -72.07 1.37 123.73
C ALA A 643 -73.07 1.57 122.56
N SER A 644 -72.82 1.33 121.25
CA SER A 644 -71.68 1.06 120.37
C SER A 644 -72.22 1.02 118.90
N SER A 645 -71.36 1.31 117.91
CA SER A 645 -71.30 0.70 116.55
C SER A 645 -72.24 1.06 115.35
N LYS A 646 -71.55 1.40 114.23
CA LYS A 646 -71.65 0.92 112.80
C LYS A 646 -72.57 1.59 111.73
N GLN A 647 -71.90 1.86 110.58
CA GLN A 647 -72.28 1.70 109.14
C GLN A 647 -72.86 2.85 108.26
N THR A 648 -72.55 2.73 106.94
CA THR A 648 -73.00 3.44 105.69
C THR A 648 -72.24 4.73 105.30
N LEU A 649 -72.08 5.25 104.07
CA LEU A 649 -72.27 4.95 102.62
C LEU A 649 -72.51 6.35 101.95
N GLU A 650 -71.90 6.62 100.79
CA GLU A 650 -72.30 7.62 99.75
C GLU A 650 -71.94 9.15 99.78
N GLN A 651 -71.36 9.55 98.62
CA GLN A 651 -71.50 10.77 97.77
C GLN A 651 -71.15 12.21 98.25
N SER A 652 -70.20 12.87 97.56
CA SER A 652 -70.43 14.06 96.67
C SER A 652 -69.15 14.67 96.06
N LYS A 653 -69.30 15.21 94.83
CA LYS A 653 -68.38 15.98 93.92
C LYS A 653 -68.13 17.43 94.41
N PRO A 654 -67.30 18.34 93.79
CA PRO A 654 -66.90 18.54 92.37
C PRO A 654 -65.36 18.82 92.15
N SER A 655 -64.73 18.99 90.96
CA SER A 655 -64.93 19.95 89.83
C SER A 655 -63.87 19.75 88.70
N LYS A 656 -64.30 19.85 87.42
CA LYS A 656 -63.69 20.39 86.13
C LYS A 656 -62.15 20.30 85.90
N VAL A 657 -61.58 19.85 84.77
CA VAL A 657 -61.55 20.41 83.37
C VAL A 657 -60.96 19.34 82.39
N ARG A 658 -61.71 18.76 81.43
CA ARG A 658 -61.81 18.97 79.95
C ARG A 658 -60.62 18.56 79.01
N ARG A 659 -60.76 17.34 78.43
CA ARG A 659 -60.64 16.83 77.01
C ARG A 659 -59.44 17.16 76.08
N ASN A 660 -58.81 16.11 75.51
CA ASN A 660 -58.88 15.66 74.08
C ASN A 660 -57.83 14.55 73.79
N THR A 661 -58.22 13.28 73.52
CA THR A 661 -57.23 12.16 73.43
C THR A 661 -57.44 11.14 72.28
N THR A 662 -58.49 11.20 71.47
CA THR A 662 -58.81 10.09 70.54
C THR A 662 -58.42 10.25 69.06
N THR A 663 -57.77 11.35 68.66
CA THR A 663 -57.31 11.58 67.27
C THR A 663 -55.78 11.45 67.06
N ILE A 664 -55.01 11.27 68.14
CA ILE A 664 -53.54 11.23 68.11
C ILE A 664 -53.00 9.80 67.99
N GLN A 665 -53.70 8.78 68.52
CA GLN A 665 -53.19 7.41 68.53
C GLN A 665 -53.16 6.73 67.14
N TYR A 666 -54.09 7.04 66.23
CA TYR A 666 -54.08 6.46 64.87
C TYR A 666 -52.97 7.07 63.97
N LYS A 667 -52.67 8.37 64.12
CA LYS A 667 -51.57 9.02 63.38
C LYS A 667 -50.18 8.59 63.87
N ILE A 668 -50.04 8.25 65.16
CA ILE A 668 -48.76 7.80 65.73
C ILE A 668 -48.35 6.41 65.21
N ASN A 669 -49.30 5.48 65.05
CA ASN A 669 -48.97 4.14 64.55
C ASN A 669 -48.65 4.12 63.06
N ASP A 670 -49.32 4.95 62.25
CA ASP A 670 -49.07 5.03 60.81
C ASP A 670 -47.73 5.70 60.49
N LEU A 671 -47.34 6.71 61.28
CA LEU A 671 -46.02 7.34 61.20
C LEU A 671 -44.91 6.40 61.67
N ARG A 672 -45.14 5.55 62.68
CA ARG A 672 -44.12 4.58 63.14
C ARG A 672 -43.83 3.47 62.12
N ASN A 673 -44.82 3.05 61.34
CA ASN A 673 -44.63 2.05 60.29
C ASN A 673 -43.94 2.65 59.04
N LYS A 674 -44.31 3.89 58.66
CA LYS A 674 -43.59 4.64 57.61
C LYS A 674 -42.14 4.94 57.99
N LEU A 675 -41.89 5.27 59.26
CA LEU A 675 -40.53 5.55 59.74
C LEU A 675 -39.67 4.28 59.73
N LYS A 676 -40.23 3.09 60.05
CA LYS A 676 -39.50 1.82 59.90
C LYS A 676 -39.23 1.45 58.45
N GLN A 677 -40.18 1.66 57.53
CA GLN A 677 -39.97 1.42 56.08
C GLN A 677 -38.92 2.36 55.49
N MET A 678 -39.00 3.66 55.79
CA MET A 678 -38.00 4.64 55.39
C MET A 678 -36.62 4.31 55.96
N GLN A 679 -36.54 3.83 57.20
CA GLN A 679 -35.27 3.50 57.83
C GLN A 679 -34.63 2.23 57.23
N THR A 680 -35.43 1.26 56.78
CA THR A 680 -34.93 0.11 56.01
C THR A 680 -34.53 0.50 54.59
N GLU A 681 -35.27 1.38 53.91
CA GLU A 681 -34.91 1.88 52.57
C GLU A 681 -33.65 2.73 52.60
N ILE A 682 -33.50 3.63 53.58
CA ILE A 682 -32.28 4.44 53.77
C ILE A 682 -31.06 3.53 53.97
N SER A 683 -31.18 2.48 54.79
CA SER A 683 -30.06 1.54 55.01
C SER A 683 -29.72 0.72 53.77
N LEU A 684 -30.70 0.35 52.95
CA LEU A 684 -30.50 -0.45 51.75
C LEU A 684 -29.88 0.38 50.62
N LEU A 685 -30.35 1.62 50.45
CA LEU A 685 -29.84 2.58 49.48
C LEU A 685 -28.43 3.05 49.83
N SER A 686 -28.14 3.32 51.11
CA SER A 686 -26.79 3.69 51.54
C SER A 686 -25.79 2.55 51.32
N ASP A 687 -26.18 1.31 51.63
CA ASP A 687 -25.32 0.13 51.41
C ASP A 687 -25.12 -0.17 49.91
N GLN A 688 -26.14 0.04 49.07
CA GLN A 688 -26.01 -0.13 47.62
C GLN A 688 -25.10 0.93 46.99
N GLN A 689 -25.25 2.20 47.37
CA GLN A 689 -24.42 3.29 46.87
C GLN A 689 -22.95 3.14 47.30
N ILE A 690 -22.70 2.74 48.56
CA ILE A 690 -21.34 2.49 49.05
C ILE A 690 -20.70 1.31 48.29
N ARG A 691 -21.45 0.23 48.03
CA ARG A 691 -20.94 -0.91 47.25
C ARG A 691 -20.66 -0.57 45.78
N GLN A 692 -21.48 0.29 45.17
CA GLN A 692 -21.24 0.78 43.82
C GLN A 692 -19.96 1.61 43.75
N LEU A 693 -19.80 2.60 44.64
CA LEU A 693 -18.58 3.42 44.70
C LEU A 693 -17.32 2.60 44.99
N GLN A 694 -17.41 1.56 45.82
CA GLN A 694 -16.29 0.64 46.08
C GLN A 694 -15.94 -0.22 44.86
N ASN A 695 -16.95 -0.65 44.08
CA ASN A 695 -16.71 -1.38 42.85
C ASN A 695 -16.09 -0.49 41.76
N ASP A 696 -16.56 0.75 41.63
CA ASP A 696 -16.03 1.72 40.66
C ASP A 696 -14.58 2.09 40.99
N TYR A 697 -14.28 2.30 42.27
CA TYR A 697 -12.90 2.52 42.74
C TYR A 697 -11.99 1.33 42.40
N ARG A 698 -12.48 0.08 42.62
CA ARG A 698 -11.71 -1.13 42.28
C ARG A 698 -11.48 -1.25 40.76
N CYS A 699 -12.49 -0.96 39.94
CA CYS A 699 -12.36 -0.95 38.48
C CYS A 699 -11.31 0.08 38.01
N LEU A 700 -11.33 1.29 38.57
CA LEU A 700 -10.32 2.32 38.26
C LEU A 700 -8.91 1.91 38.70
N GLU A 701 -8.78 1.21 39.84
CA GLU A 701 -7.49 0.70 40.31
C GLU A 701 -6.94 -0.39 39.38
N ASP A 702 -7.81 -1.29 38.91
CA ASP A 702 -7.45 -2.36 37.97
C ASP A 702 -7.08 -1.80 36.59
N ASP A 703 -7.79 -0.77 36.11
CA ASP A 703 -7.44 -0.05 34.89
C ASP A 703 -6.09 0.67 35.00
N THR A 704 -5.81 1.27 36.16
CA THR A 704 -4.51 1.91 36.41
C THR A 704 -3.36 0.89 36.40
N LYS A 705 -3.57 -0.31 36.96
CA LYS A 705 -2.58 -1.40 36.92
C LYS A 705 -2.37 -1.90 35.49
N ARG A 706 -3.46 -2.08 34.73
CA ARG A 706 -3.40 -2.50 33.31
C ARG A 706 -2.63 -1.49 32.45
N LEU A 707 -2.92 -0.19 32.60
CA LEU A 707 -2.23 0.86 31.86
C LEU A 707 -0.73 0.93 32.20
N ARG A 708 -0.36 0.75 33.48
CA ARG A 708 1.06 0.66 33.87
C ARG A 708 1.77 -0.54 33.25
N ALA A 709 1.13 -1.71 33.21
CA ALA A 709 1.68 -2.90 32.58
C ALA A 709 1.89 -2.72 31.08
N LEU A 710 0.93 -2.08 30.39
CA LEU A 710 1.05 -1.72 28.97
C LEU A 710 2.24 -0.78 28.72
N ILE A 711 2.41 0.26 29.54
CA ILE A 711 3.56 1.17 29.44
C ILE A 711 4.90 0.42 29.65
N GLU A 712 4.97 -0.50 30.62
CA GLU A 712 6.17 -1.29 30.86
C GLU A 712 6.47 -2.25 29.69
N GLN A 713 5.44 -2.81 29.05
CA GLN A 713 5.61 -3.64 27.86
C GLN A 713 6.14 -2.81 26.68
N GLU A 714 5.52 -1.68 26.38
CA GLU A 714 5.91 -0.78 25.28
C GLU A 714 7.35 -0.26 25.47
N THR A 715 7.75 0.07 26.71
CA THR A 715 9.12 0.49 27.00
C THR A 715 10.14 -0.62 26.77
N LYS A 716 9.81 -1.88 27.12
CA LYS A 716 10.65 -3.05 26.82
C LYS A 716 10.75 -3.30 25.32
N GLU A 717 9.65 -3.23 24.58
CA GLU A 717 9.64 -3.41 23.12
C GLU A 717 10.45 -2.31 22.41
N ASN A 718 10.30 -1.05 22.83
CA ASN A 718 11.09 0.06 22.33
C ASN A 718 12.59 -0.12 22.61
N SER A 719 12.96 -0.65 23.79
CA SER A 719 14.37 -0.94 24.10
C SER A 719 14.96 -2.04 23.21
N LYS A 720 14.19 -3.09 22.92
CA LYS A 720 14.59 -4.16 21.99
C LYS A 720 14.75 -3.62 20.57
N LEU A 721 13.78 -2.82 20.10
CA LEU A 721 13.83 -2.23 18.76
C LEU A 721 15.06 -1.33 18.59
N LYS A 722 15.44 -0.56 19.62
CA LYS A 722 16.67 0.23 19.61
C LYS A 722 17.93 -0.64 19.49
N ALA A 723 18.01 -1.75 20.24
CA ALA A 723 19.11 -2.69 20.14
C ALA A 723 19.18 -3.35 18.74
N ASP A 724 18.04 -3.73 18.16
CA ASP A 724 17.97 -4.32 16.82
C ASP A 724 18.42 -3.32 15.74
N ILE A 725 18.03 -2.05 15.85
CA ILE A 725 18.51 -0.96 14.98
C ILE A 725 20.03 -0.82 15.07
N GLU A 726 20.60 -0.87 16.28
CA GLU A 726 22.04 -0.77 16.49
C GLU A 726 22.80 -1.94 15.86
N VAL A 727 22.33 -3.18 16.05
CA VAL A 727 22.90 -4.38 15.41
C VAL A 727 22.81 -4.27 13.89
N GLY A 728 21.67 -3.82 13.35
CA GLY A 728 21.47 -3.61 11.92
C GLY A 728 22.42 -2.56 11.33
N LEU A 729 22.65 -1.45 12.04
CA LEU A 729 23.60 -0.41 11.63
C LEU A 729 25.04 -0.95 11.61
N LEU A 730 25.39 -1.79 12.57
CA LEU A 730 26.72 -2.40 12.69
C LEU A 730 26.97 -3.41 11.54
N GLN A 731 25.99 -4.27 11.23
CA GLN A 731 26.04 -5.15 10.06
C GLN A 731 26.13 -4.38 8.73
N LYS A 732 25.38 -3.27 8.60
CA LYS A 732 25.46 -2.40 7.42
C LYS A 732 26.87 -1.84 7.25
N HIS A 733 27.51 -1.41 8.35
CA HIS A 733 28.89 -0.92 8.34
C HIS A 733 29.88 -2.00 7.92
N GLN A 734 29.77 -3.21 8.49
CA GLN A 734 30.61 -4.36 8.13
C GLN A 734 30.49 -4.73 6.65
N ASN A 735 29.26 -4.76 6.12
CA ASN A 735 29.01 -5.03 4.70
C ASN A 735 29.62 -3.95 3.78
N LEU A 736 29.54 -2.67 4.18
CA LEU A 736 30.15 -1.58 3.45
C LEU A 736 31.68 -1.73 3.39
N GLU A 737 32.34 -1.98 4.51
CA GLU A 737 33.78 -2.20 4.59
C GLU A 737 34.24 -3.40 3.75
N ASN A 738 33.50 -4.52 3.79
CA ASN A 738 33.76 -5.67 2.93
C ASN A 738 33.67 -5.34 1.43
N ILE A 739 32.70 -4.52 1.03
CA ILE A 739 32.59 -4.04 -0.35
C ILE A 739 33.77 -3.14 -0.69
N VAL A 740 34.13 -2.18 0.16
CA VAL A 740 35.26 -1.27 -0.06
C VAL A 740 36.57 -2.05 -0.20
N ARG A 741 36.82 -3.07 0.63
CA ARG A 741 37.98 -3.96 0.52
C ARG A 741 38.02 -4.71 -0.80
N LYS A 742 36.91 -5.32 -1.22
CA LYS A 742 36.81 -6.01 -2.53
C LYS A 742 37.03 -5.04 -3.70
N GLN A 743 36.47 -3.84 -3.62
CA GLN A 743 36.67 -2.79 -4.63
C GLN A 743 38.12 -2.30 -4.68
N ASN A 744 38.76 -2.07 -3.53
CA ASN A 744 40.16 -1.66 -3.47
C ASN A 744 41.09 -2.76 -4.00
N ARG A 745 40.84 -4.03 -3.65
CA ARG A 745 41.54 -5.18 -4.23
C ARG A 745 41.37 -5.26 -5.75
N ALA A 746 40.15 -5.07 -6.26
CA ALA A 746 39.89 -5.02 -7.69
C ALA A 746 40.58 -3.83 -8.39
N LYS A 747 40.59 -2.64 -7.77
CA LYS A 747 41.34 -1.47 -8.25
C LYS A 747 42.84 -1.75 -8.28
N SER A 748 43.41 -2.41 -7.27
CA SER A 748 44.81 -2.83 -7.24
C SER A 748 45.14 -3.81 -8.36
N TYR A 749 44.29 -4.80 -8.64
CA TYR A 749 44.47 -5.71 -9.78
C TYR A 749 44.36 -4.99 -11.13
N ARG A 750 43.44 -4.03 -11.28
CA ARG A 750 43.36 -3.20 -12.50
C ARG A 750 44.61 -2.33 -12.68
N ARG A 751 45.15 -1.77 -11.60
CA ARG A 751 46.43 -1.04 -11.62
C ARG A 751 47.59 -1.97 -12.01
N LEU A 752 47.57 -3.23 -11.57
CA LEU A 752 48.54 -4.25 -11.98
C LEU A 752 48.45 -4.55 -13.48
N ASN A 753 47.23 -4.69 -14.01
CA ASN A 753 46.99 -4.99 -15.43
C ASN A 753 47.24 -3.79 -16.37
N GLY A 754 47.17 -2.55 -15.87
CA GLY A 754 47.36 -1.32 -16.65
C GLY A 754 48.80 -0.81 -16.73
N SER A 755 49.76 -1.44 -16.05
CA SER A 755 51.17 -1.05 -16.05
C SER A 755 51.95 -1.81 -17.12
N THR A 756 52.43 -1.12 -18.16
CA THR A 756 53.38 -1.62 -19.18
C THR A 756 54.83 -1.68 -18.69
N GLN A 757 55.09 -1.37 -17.42
CA GLN A 757 56.39 -1.59 -16.78
C GLN A 757 56.45 -3.01 -16.21
N PRO A 758 57.52 -3.79 -16.47
CA PRO A 758 57.72 -5.08 -15.82
C PRO A 758 57.88 -4.84 -14.32
N PHE A 759 56.87 -5.21 -13.55
CA PHE A 759 56.94 -5.16 -12.10
C PHE A 759 58.08 -6.08 -11.66
N LYS A 760 59.07 -5.53 -10.95
CA LYS A 760 60.05 -6.33 -10.20
C LYS A 760 59.25 -7.23 -9.26
N LEU A 761 59.29 -8.55 -9.51
CA LEU A 761 58.77 -9.52 -8.56
C LEU A 761 59.37 -9.20 -7.17
N PRO A 762 58.57 -9.22 -6.09
CA PRO A 762 59.12 -9.09 -4.76
C PRO A 762 60.19 -10.16 -4.54
N ARG A 763 61.35 -9.70 -4.08
CA ARG A 763 62.50 -10.47 -3.59
C ARG A 763 62.02 -11.62 -2.72
N SER A 764 62.32 -12.88 -3.07
CA SER A 764 62.25 -14.09 -2.23
C SER A 764 60.94 -14.30 -1.43
N GLU A 765 60.36 -15.51 -1.52
CA GLU A 765 59.21 -15.94 -0.71
C GLU A 765 59.39 -15.64 0.80
N ALA A 766 60.62 -15.72 1.30
CA ALA A 766 60.98 -15.38 2.68
C ALA A 766 60.70 -13.91 3.06
N THR A 767 60.85 -12.96 2.14
CA THR A 767 60.59 -11.54 2.40
C THR A 767 59.09 -11.23 2.43
N ILE A 768 58.29 -11.93 1.62
CA ILE A 768 56.83 -11.82 1.62
C ILE A 768 56.27 -12.40 2.92
N LEU A 769 56.76 -13.57 3.34
CA LEU A 769 56.38 -14.18 4.62
C LEU A 769 56.76 -13.29 5.80
N SER A 770 57.96 -12.69 5.79
CA SER A 770 58.38 -11.74 6.84
C SER A 770 57.51 -10.47 6.86
N GLN A 771 57.10 -9.94 5.70
CA GLN A 771 56.19 -8.80 5.65
C GLN A 771 54.78 -9.17 6.10
N MET A 772 54.28 -10.35 5.73
CA MET A 772 52.99 -10.87 6.19
C MET A 772 52.99 -11.05 7.70
N GLN A 773 54.06 -11.61 8.25
CA GLN A 773 54.21 -11.82 9.69
C GLN A 773 54.27 -10.49 10.45
N LYS A 774 55.00 -9.48 9.97
CA LYS A 774 54.97 -8.12 10.54
C LYS A 774 53.60 -7.46 10.48
N GLN A 775 52.82 -7.71 9.43
CA GLN A 775 51.45 -7.20 9.32
C GLN A 775 50.49 -7.92 10.28
N MET A 776 50.67 -9.23 10.49
CA MET A 776 49.93 -9.98 11.50
C MET A 776 50.25 -9.49 12.91
N GLU A 777 51.53 -9.33 13.25
CA GLU A 777 51.97 -8.80 14.55
C GLU A 777 51.43 -7.38 14.81
N MET A 778 51.44 -6.51 13.79
CA MET A 778 50.85 -5.16 13.89
C MET A 778 49.34 -5.22 14.09
N ASN A 779 48.64 -6.13 13.41
CA ASN A 779 47.21 -6.30 13.57
C ASN A 779 46.86 -6.83 14.97
N ASP A 780 47.63 -7.78 15.49
CA ASP A 780 47.46 -8.32 16.84
C ASP A 780 47.67 -7.23 17.90
N GLN A 781 48.68 -6.36 17.73
CA GLN A 781 48.89 -5.20 18.60
C GLN A 781 47.73 -4.19 18.53
N LEU A 782 47.18 -3.93 17.34
CA LEU A 782 46.03 -3.04 17.19
C LEU A 782 44.76 -3.64 17.81
N MET A 783 44.58 -4.96 17.72
CA MET A 783 43.48 -5.68 18.36
C MET A 783 43.59 -5.63 19.89
N GLU A 784 44.80 -5.80 20.43
CA GLU A 784 45.06 -5.67 21.86
C GLU A 784 44.76 -4.25 22.36
N VAL A 785 45.21 -3.22 21.64
CA VAL A 785 44.89 -1.81 21.95
C VAL A 785 43.38 -1.55 21.89
N LEU A 786 42.67 -2.08 20.88
CA LEU A 786 41.21 -1.95 20.79
C LEU A 786 40.48 -2.66 21.92
N GLN A 787 40.99 -3.81 22.37
CA GLN A 787 40.42 -4.57 23.47
C GLN A 787 40.59 -3.82 24.80
N VAL A 788 41.77 -3.24 25.04
CA VAL A 788 42.04 -2.37 26.20
C VAL A 788 41.17 -1.11 26.17
N LEU A 789 41.04 -0.45 25.01
CA LEU A 789 40.17 0.73 24.87
C LEU A 789 38.68 0.41 25.04
N SER A 790 38.25 -0.80 24.67
CA SER A 790 36.88 -1.29 24.87
C SER A 790 36.57 -1.56 26.34
N THR A 791 37.56 -2.01 27.12
CA THR A 791 37.42 -2.19 28.57
C THR A 791 37.48 -0.87 29.34
N ASP A 792 38.33 0.07 28.91
CA ASP A 792 38.54 1.36 29.59
C ASP A 792 37.38 2.35 29.36
N HIS A 793 36.64 2.21 28.25
CA HIS A 793 35.55 3.10 27.88
C HIS A 793 34.27 2.35 27.46
N PRO A 794 33.51 1.77 28.42
CA PRO A 794 32.31 0.97 28.14
C PRO A 794 31.16 1.77 27.48
N GLU A 795 31.11 3.07 27.72
CA GLU A 795 30.15 4.00 27.08
C GLU A 795 30.36 4.18 25.56
N ARG A 796 31.52 3.76 25.03
CA ARG A 796 31.84 3.79 23.59
C ARG A 796 32.03 2.39 23.01
N GLN A 797 31.57 1.34 23.69
CA GLN A 797 31.69 -0.04 23.24
C GLN A 797 31.14 -0.26 21.82
N ILE A 798 30.09 0.47 21.43
CA ILE A 798 29.49 0.46 20.08
C ILE A 798 30.43 1.05 19.01
N TYR A 799 31.29 2.00 19.37
CA TYR A 799 32.28 2.58 18.46
C TYR A 799 33.46 1.63 18.25
N PHE A 800 33.93 0.99 19.33
CA PHE A 800 35.02 0.03 19.26
C PHE A 800 34.61 -1.29 18.58
N SER A 801 33.36 -1.73 18.75
CA SER A 801 32.84 -2.90 18.03
C SER A 801 32.76 -2.67 16.50
N LYS A 802 32.57 -1.43 16.04
CA LYS A 802 32.69 -1.08 14.61
C LYS A 802 34.12 -1.22 14.09
N LEU A 803 35.13 -0.98 14.93
CA LEU A 803 36.55 -1.10 14.56
C LEU A 803 37.04 -2.55 14.62
N LEU A 804 36.50 -3.37 15.54
CA LEU A 804 36.82 -4.80 15.68
C LEU A 804 36.25 -5.69 14.56
N GLN A 805 35.21 -5.24 13.86
CA GLN A 805 34.60 -5.98 12.74
C GLN A 805 35.18 -5.63 11.36
N ILE A 806 36.16 -4.72 11.33
CA ILE A 806 37.03 -4.44 10.17
C ILE A 806 38.12 -5.51 10.21
#